data_AF-A0A7S2LXW2-F1
#
_entry.id   AF-A0A7S2LXW2-F1
#
_cell.length_a   1.000
_cell.length_b   1.000
_cell.length_c   1.000
_cell.angle_alpha   90.00
_cell.angle_beta   90.00
_cell.angle_gamma   90.00
#
_symmetry.space_group_name_H-M   'P 1'
#
loop_
_entity.id
_entity.type
_entity.pdbx_description
1 polymer ?
#
loop_
_entity_poly.entity_id
_entity_poly.type
_entity_poly.pdbx_seq_one_letter_code
_entity_poly.pdbx_strand_id
1 'polypeptide(L)'
;MTRWWHGFSCILDCGQKTESIDDRAFRLKDEPCLANPYGMVLVERADEGSDSIGWAPASKARVHPKGIAVHTARAAHATDWPSELPAFSEEEIRSFRAMLGSHDIKTDAWGTADGSKSVERLYWEAHRQRGCVLTPRVAGARAGGIRRIARLVKIRLSAEIFGVEHILLSRMQFMHDGRTIERKQVPLRKLAWHESIDGSAVPWGEAALCAESCPYTEAWREGCRKALVERLGLSEEWQRKHLEEDVHSHSYRVEADTDSAGFPGLPTTYCIHEVTLRVADSSSPGVACIGLPHGQEFATAEGAFDATAYDEHRRLPIGTQLNIWTWDREQTCDATKSMAPAQSKVMMKRMSTRSALVTKGVSLPALSSQVYASMKMRLDQAELAPQAPNATLAAIMAGQKTDWSAVKRMAKHIADPKYSLRQFHKDVSSFPELSLYLLERDELSGAVTIFSSNTTLESASLSSGRSLGDEFQRTVGAFFAIYWMMRLHIDGKAGFVNGVDKQWKAVTKTPKDDEKRKTFEAKAQWKYLQKILKDAGLLKVTGGGLFATPTYEVDEQRVAALLALTAFHDIMKMSLLLPEVQPQHAPYHGYAAGNTIGDHDSALSYIMEHYPGMLPSFRDLDEDEKRSVLFTQCNLRFNHGWFVQAEAPPGAMLTSCRATLLGAGGAHKADVAFYFVHWLTDLAGAEATPLFGCEKFVTKFPLAVLNSFLRSFEFVGQVVTRTETEVVESYLKVRWDENVPPLGRSPKGPGAIAKMRLACMAQANSRGAIRAFDDLSKEDRQVLSVEMARTGCAEQSFSAALVPGEVAGQPAGPAFLVYYGPAFLQASPPKELAARLAMLAEVYRTARLLWPCTPGGAASNVSVRIDMLRSVSVKDIVSSDDFWILVRHNDAEAFVEKRVRPAAGAGGWEVL
;
A
#
# COMPACT_ATOMS: atom_id res chain seq x y z
N MET A 1 58.30 7.96 39.82
CA MET A 1 58.75 9.16 40.55
C MET A 1 57.51 9.92 40.98
N THR A 2 57.38 10.12 42.31
CA THR A 2 56.52 11.08 43.06
C THR A 2 54.99 11.10 42.80
N ARG A 3 54.15 10.46 43.64
CA ARG A 3 53.61 10.84 44.99
C ARG A 3 52.42 11.84 44.87
N TRP A 4 51.23 11.74 45.48
CA TRP A 4 50.70 11.23 46.79
C TRP A 4 49.13 11.19 46.79
N TRP A 5 48.45 10.12 47.28
CA TRP A 5 47.78 9.85 48.61
C TRP A 5 46.32 10.36 48.77
N HIS A 6 45.28 9.50 48.90
CA HIS A 6 44.64 8.85 50.10
C HIS A 6 43.83 9.81 51.01
N GLY A 7 42.63 9.50 51.57
CA GLY A 7 41.84 8.26 51.64
C GLY A 7 40.51 8.37 52.45
N PHE A 8 39.72 7.29 52.39
CA PHE A 8 38.85 6.59 53.37
C PHE A 8 38.12 7.26 54.58
N SER A 9 36.80 6.95 54.66
CA SER A 9 36.01 6.30 55.76
C SER A 9 35.18 7.05 56.82
N CYS A 10 33.90 6.63 56.89
CA CYS A 10 33.01 6.28 58.02
C CYS A 10 32.33 7.30 58.98
N ILE A 11 30.98 7.38 58.85
CA ILE A 11 29.88 6.93 59.77
C ILE A 11 29.63 7.61 61.17
N LEU A 12 28.32 7.91 61.40
CA LEU A 12 27.53 8.22 62.66
C LEU A 12 27.69 9.66 63.25
N ASP A 13 26.68 10.39 63.75
CA ASP A 13 25.26 10.16 64.08
C ASP A 13 24.53 11.53 64.29
N CYS A 14 23.19 11.49 64.24
CA CYS A 14 22.20 12.33 64.94
C CYS A 14 21.94 13.82 64.56
N GLY A 15 20.65 14.13 64.30
CA GLY A 15 20.11 15.49 64.46
C GLY A 15 18.90 15.83 63.57
N GLN A 16 17.69 15.53 64.06
CA GLN A 16 16.42 16.03 63.50
C GLN A 16 16.43 17.55 63.32
N LYS A 17 15.87 18.04 62.19
CA LYS A 17 15.03 19.25 62.13
C LYS A 17 14.19 19.24 60.86
N THR A 18 12.89 19.07 61.04
CA THR A 18 11.83 19.38 60.09
C THR A 18 11.67 20.90 60.02
N GLU A 19 11.93 21.51 58.87
CA GLU A 19 11.44 22.85 58.54
C GLU A 19 10.80 22.81 57.14
N SER A 20 9.58 23.31 57.09
CA SER A 20 8.73 23.48 55.91
C SER A 20 9.38 24.40 54.90
N ILE A 21 9.42 23.99 53.63
CA ILE A 21 9.79 24.87 52.52
C ILE A 21 8.52 25.48 51.92
N ASP A 22 8.53 26.80 51.98
CA ASP A 22 7.57 27.80 51.55
C ASP A 22 7.38 27.80 50.01
N ASP A 23 6.13 27.89 49.59
CA ASP A 23 5.69 28.10 48.21
C ASP A 23 6.12 29.50 47.75
N ARG A 24 7.16 29.58 46.91
CA ARG A 24 7.42 30.79 46.11
C ARG A 24 7.48 30.48 44.64
N ALA A 25 6.34 30.75 44.02
CA ALA A 25 6.13 30.95 42.60
C ALA A 25 7.28 31.76 41.96
N PHE A 26 7.97 31.12 41.02
CA PHE A 26 8.78 31.82 40.02
C PHE A 26 7.83 32.51 39.03
N ARG A 27 7.59 33.81 39.23
CA ARG A 27 7.14 34.69 38.14
C ARG A 27 8.32 34.96 37.22
N LEU A 28 8.37 34.27 36.08
CA LEU A 28 9.18 34.68 34.95
C LEU A 28 8.65 36.04 34.47
N LYS A 29 9.55 37.03 34.44
CA LYS A 29 9.30 38.34 33.83
C LYS A 29 9.20 38.17 32.32
N ASP A 30 8.23 38.86 31.74
CA ASP A 30 8.06 39.06 30.30
C ASP A 30 9.32 39.69 29.67
N GLU A 31 10.19 38.87 29.10
CA GLU A 31 10.99 39.27 27.95
C GLU A 31 10.41 38.60 26.70
N PRO A 32 10.23 39.31 25.58
CA PRO A 32 9.72 38.71 24.37
C PRO A 32 10.78 37.77 23.81
N CYS A 33 10.65 36.47 24.11
CA CYS A 33 11.28 35.43 23.32
C CYS A 33 10.93 35.71 21.86
N LEU A 34 11.94 35.95 21.02
CA LEU A 34 11.80 36.12 19.58
C LEU A 34 10.90 34.99 19.06
N ALA A 35 9.67 35.34 18.66
CA ALA A 35 8.67 34.37 18.24
C ALA A 35 9.27 33.52 17.11
N ASN A 36 9.48 32.23 17.37
CA ASN A 36 9.88 31.29 16.34
C ASN A 36 8.81 31.36 15.23
N PRO A 37 9.15 31.76 13.99
CA PRO A 37 8.17 31.94 12.91
C PRO A 37 7.48 30.61 12.51
N TYR A 38 7.93 29.49 13.06
CA TYR A 38 7.40 28.14 12.80
C TYR A 38 6.60 27.55 13.98
N GLY A 39 6.25 28.34 15.00
CA GLY A 39 5.63 27.84 16.24
C GLY A 39 4.42 26.94 16.00
N MET A 40 4.40 25.77 16.66
CA MET A 40 3.27 24.85 16.65
C MET A 40 2.49 24.96 17.95
N VAL A 41 1.16 24.92 17.88
CA VAL A 41 0.29 24.99 19.07
C VAL A 41 0.03 23.58 19.61
N LEU A 42 0.00 23.44 20.93
CA LEU A 42 -0.31 22.20 21.65
C LEU A 42 -1.81 22.04 21.83
N VAL A 43 -2.33 20.83 21.58
CA VAL A 43 -3.70 20.45 21.95
C VAL A 43 -3.67 19.02 22.49
N GLU A 44 -4.04 18.87 23.76
CA GLU A 44 -4.32 17.56 24.36
C GLU A 44 -5.81 17.28 24.29
N ARG A 45 -6.19 16.10 23.78
CA ARG A 45 -7.59 15.69 23.70
C ARG A 45 -7.97 15.13 25.08
N ALA A 46 -8.95 15.75 25.75
CA ALA A 46 -9.43 15.22 27.02
C ALA A 46 -10.02 13.82 26.81
N ASP A 47 -9.52 12.83 27.54
CA ASP A 47 -10.11 11.50 27.60
C ASP A 47 -11.51 11.61 28.24
N GLU A 48 -12.56 11.34 27.47
CA GLU A 48 -13.92 11.27 28.00
C GLU A 48 -14.10 9.94 28.77
N GLY A 49 -13.79 9.97 30.07
CA GLY A 49 -14.01 8.87 31.03
C GLY A 49 -14.67 9.35 32.32
N SER A 50 -15.97 9.04 32.46
CA SER A 50 -16.83 9.03 33.66
C SER A 50 -16.72 10.15 34.71
N ASP A 51 -17.62 11.14 34.62
CA ASP A 51 -18.58 11.42 35.70
C ASP A 51 -19.66 12.43 35.25
N SER A 52 -20.88 12.21 35.71
CA SER A 52 -22.08 13.00 35.43
C SER A 52 -22.05 14.38 36.10
N ILE A 53 -22.36 15.45 35.36
CA ILE A 53 -23.22 16.60 35.75
C ILE A 53 -23.41 17.48 34.49
N GLY A 54 -24.66 17.81 34.17
CA GLY A 54 -25.06 18.40 32.89
C GLY A 54 -25.03 19.92 32.81
N TRP A 55 -24.81 20.44 31.59
CA TRP A 55 -25.13 21.79 31.11
C TRP A 55 -25.54 21.75 29.61
N ALA A 56 -26.42 22.67 29.20
CA ALA A 56 -27.12 22.77 27.91
C ALA A 56 -26.23 23.35 26.76
N PRO A 57 -26.66 23.27 25.47
CA PRO A 57 -25.76 23.20 24.32
C PRO A 57 -25.41 24.57 23.71
N ALA A 58 -24.14 24.76 23.37
CA ALA A 58 -23.67 25.84 22.49
C ALA A 58 -22.92 25.26 21.27
N SER A 59 -23.12 25.91 20.13
CA SER A 59 -22.90 25.47 18.75
C SER A 59 -21.48 24.99 18.41
N LYS A 60 -21.37 23.73 17.97
CA LYS A 60 -20.13 23.08 17.49
C LYS A 60 -19.77 23.54 16.06
N ALA A 61 -18.63 24.20 15.90
CA ALA A 61 -17.93 24.35 14.62
C ALA A 61 -16.94 23.18 14.43
N ARG A 62 -17.02 22.48 13.29
CA ARG A 62 -16.23 21.28 12.96
C ARG A 62 -15.03 21.63 12.07
N VAL A 63 -13.86 21.03 12.32
CA VAL A 63 -12.71 20.99 11.38
C VAL A 63 -12.03 19.62 11.40
N HIS A 64 -11.63 19.19 10.19
CA HIS A 64 -11.47 17.85 9.63
C HIS A 64 -10.00 17.31 9.58
N PRO A 65 -9.70 15.99 9.60
CA PRO A 65 -8.39 15.43 9.23
C PRO A 65 -8.35 14.90 7.77
N LYS A 66 -7.16 14.80 7.14
CA LYS A 66 -6.95 14.17 5.80
C LYS A 66 -5.71 13.25 5.75
N GLY A 67 -5.90 12.07 5.17
CA GLY A 67 -4.90 11.21 4.52
C GLY A 67 -5.38 10.81 3.12
N ILE A 68 -4.47 10.43 2.22
CA ILE A 68 -4.66 10.36 0.74
C ILE A 68 -4.87 11.76 0.13
N ALA A 69 -4.26 12.06 -1.03
CA ALA A 69 -4.57 13.28 -1.77
C ALA A 69 -6.01 13.19 -2.31
N VAL A 70 -6.98 13.46 -1.44
CA VAL A 70 -8.38 13.63 -1.81
C VAL A 70 -8.46 15.00 -2.47
N HIS A 71 -8.46 15.01 -3.80
CA HIS A 71 -8.95 16.15 -4.55
C HIS A 71 -10.44 16.27 -4.22
N THR A 72 -10.76 17.07 -3.21
CA THR A 72 -12.11 17.56 -2.99
C THR A 72 -12.41 18.47 -4.16
N ALA A 73 -12.96 17.90 -5.22
CA ALA A 73 -13.63 18.64 -6.27
C ALA A 73 -14.86 19.30 -5.65
N ARG A 74 -14.66 20.43 -4.94
CA ARG A 74 -15.75 21.39 -4.78
C ARG A 74 -15.96 21.92 -6.19
N ALA A 75 -16.95 21.36 -6.90
CA ALA A 75 -17.35 21.89 -8.19
C ALA A 75 -17.52 23.42 -8.03
N ALA A 76 -16.88 24.20 -8.89
CA ALA A 76 -16.92 25.66 -8.82
C ALA A 76 -18.36 26.23 -9.02
N HIS A 77 -19.35 25.36 -9.25
CA HIS A 77 -20.78 25.65 -9.33
C HIS A 77 -21.63 24.96 -8.24
N ALA A 78 -21.04 24.37 -7.20
CA ALA A 78 -21.79 23.75 -6.09
C ALA A 78 -22.37 24.76 -5.07
N THR A 79 -22.48 26.05 -5.43
CA THR A 79 -23.08 27.07 -4.57
C THR A 79 -24.60 26.93 -4.40
N ASP A 80 -25.26 26.04 -5.16
CA ASP A 80 -26.71 25.80 -5.09
C ASP A 80 -27.11 24.40 -4.58
N TRP A 81 -26.19 23.62 -4.00
CA TRP A 81 -26.61 22.37 -3.36
C TRP A 81 -27.15 22.68 -1.96
N PRO A 82 -28.45 22.52 -1.68
CA PRO A 82 -28.98 22.78 -0.35
C PRO A 82 -28.27 21.85 0.64
N SER A 83 -27.70 22.43 1.70
CA SER A 83 -26.95 21.72 2.76
C SER A 83 -27.80 20.69 3.49
N GLU A 84 -29.11 20.79 3.37
CA GLU A 84 -30.10 19.81 3.78
C GLU A 84 -30.97 19.51 2.56
N LEU A 85 -30.81 18.33 1.95
CA LEU A 85 -31.86 17.82 1.08
C LEU A 85 -33.13 17.74 1.95
N PRO A 86 -34.26 18.34 1.54
CA PRO A 86 -35.48 18.20 2.31
C PRO A 86 -35.75 16.70 2.48
N ALA A 87 -35.83 16.25 3.73
CA ALA A 87 -36.22 14.89 4.04
C ALA A 87 -37.49 14.57 3.25
N PHE A 88 -37.49 13.45 2.52
CA PHE A 88 -38.68 13.01 1.80
C PHE A 88 -39.84 12.95 2.77
N SER A 89 -41.01 13.45 2.39
CA SER A 89 -42.15 13.28 3.28
C SER A 89 -42.43 11.77 3.37
N GLU A 90 -42.70 11.26 4.56
CA GLU A 90 -43.07 9.85 4.71
C GLU A 90 -44.29 9.50 3.84
N GLU A 91 -45.14 10.48 3.54
CA GLU A 91 -46.28 10.37 2.66
C GLU A 91 -45.90 10.16 1.20
N GLU A 92 -44.89 10.89 0.68
CA GLU A 92 -44.35 10.69 -0.68
C GLU A 92 -43.81 9.27 -0.84
N ILE A 93 -43.00 8.80 0.12
CA ILE A 93 -42.41 7.45 0.08
C ILE A 93 -43.48 6.37 0.24
N ARG A 94 -44.48 6.59 1.10
CA ARG A 94 -45.61 5.68 1.29
C ARG A 94 -46.46 5.57 0.02
N SER A 95 -46.77 6.69 -0.61
CA SER A 95 -47.49 6.75 -1.89
C SER A 95 -46.71 6.06 -3.00
N PHE A 96 -45.40 6.31 -3.08
CA PHE A 96 -44.52 5.65 -4.04
C PHE A 96 -44.46 4.14 -3.84
N ARG A 97 -44.35 3.67 -2.58
CA ARG A 97 -44.40 2.25 -2.25
C ARG A 97 -45.74 1.62 -2.62
N ALA A 98 -46.85 2.31 -2.39
CA ALA A 98 -48.18 1.86 -2.81
C ALA A 98 -48.29 1.74 -4.35
N MET A 99 -47.70 2.68 -5.10
CA MET A 99 -47.63 2.63 -6.56
C MET A 99 -46.77 1.45 -7.06
N LEU A 100 -45.64 1.16 -6.43
CA LEU A 100 -44.84 -0.03 -6.77
C LEU A 100 -45.63 -1.32 -6.49
N GLY A 101 -46.32 -1.38 -5.34
CA GLY A 101 -47.14 -2.52 -4.94
C GLY A 101 -48.34 -2.76 -5.84
N SER A 102 -48.98 -1.71 -6.37
CA SER A 102 -50.10 -1.85 -7.31
C SER A 102 -49.69 -2.44 -8.66
N HIS A 103 -48.39 -2.52 -8.94
CA HIS A 103 -47.80 -3.13 -10.14
C HIS A 103 -47.00 -4.42 -9.83
N ASP A 104 -47.32 -5.08 -8.70
CA ASP A 104 -46.73 -6.35 -8.28
C ASP A 104 -45.21 -6.31 -8.03
N ILE A 105 -44.67 -5.14 -7.67
CA ILE A 105 -43.27 -5.00 -7.27
C ILE A 105 -43.15 -5.14 -5.75
N LYS A 106 -42.57 -6.25 -5.30
CA LYS A 106 -42.31 -6.52 -3.88
C LYS A 106 -41.05 -5.78 -3.41
N THR A 107 -41.21 -4.85 -2.48
CA THR A 107 -40.10 -4.01 -1.98
C THR A 107 -39.57 -4.45 -0.62
N ASP A 108 -40.10 -5.51 -0.01
CA ASP A 108 -39.77 -5.89 1.38
C ASP A 108 -38.30 -6.31 1.56
N ALA A 109 -37.68 -6.81 0.49
CA ALA A 109 -36.27 -7.20 0.46
C ALA A 109 -35.31 -6.04 0.10
N TRP A 110 -35.83 -4.85 -0.20
CA TRP A 110 -35.02 -3.71 -0.65
C TRP A 110 -34.42 -2.97 0.55
N GLY A 111 -33.09 -2.86 0.57
CA GLY A 111 -32.35 -2.19 1.66
C GLY A 111 -32.05 -3.09 2.87
N THR A 112 -32.42 -4.37 2.82
CA THR A 112 -32.16 -5.36 3.88
C THR A 112 -31.12 -6.41 3.48
N ALA A 113 -30.94 -6.69 2.18
CA ALA A 113 -29.95 -7.63 1.65
C ALA A 113 -28.67 -6.93 1.15
N ASP A 114 -27.53 -7.61 1.25
CA ASP A 114 -26.22 -7.16 0.75
C ASP A 114 -26.29 -6.77 -0.73
N GLY A 115 -26.23 -5.46 -1.01
CA GLY A 115 -26.20 -4.89 -2.36
C GLY A 115 -27.52 -4.31 -2.88
N SER A 116 -28.67 -4.64 -2.28
CA SER A 116 -29.96 -4.06 -2.68
C SER A 116 -30.10 -2.59 -2.25
N LYS A 117 -30.77 -1.77 -3.06
CA LYS A 117 -31.06 -0.35 -2.77
C LYS A 117 -32.49 -0.21 -2.23
N SER A 118 -32.70 0.76 -1.35
CA SER A 118 -34.00 1.00 -0.72
C SER A 118 -35.01 1.68 -1.66
N VAL A 119 -36.28 1.71 -1.25
CA VAL A 119 -37.37 2.40 -1.98
C VAL A 119 -37.10 3.90 -2.08
N GLU A 120 -36.57 4.50 -1.02
CA GLU A 120 -36.18 5.91 -0.96
C GLU A 120 -35.10 6.24 -1.98
N ARG A 121 -34.16 5.29 -2.20
CA ARG A 121 -33.13 5.44 -3.23
C ARG A 121 -33.71 5.40 -4.64
N LEU A 122 -34.68 4.53 -4.91
CA LEU A 122 -35.37 4.52 -6.21
C LEU A 122 -36.18 5.81 -6.43
N TYR A 123 -36.92 6.24 -5.42
CA TYR A 123 -37.71 7.48 -5.48
C TYR A 123 -36.82 8.69 -5.78
N TRP A 124 -35.70 8.80 -5.06
CA TRP A 124 -34.71 9.84 -5.30
C TRP A 124 -34.13 9.77 -6.71
N GLU A 125 -33.83 8.57 -7.21
CA GLU A 125 -33.32 8.40 -8.57
C GLU A 125 -34.33 8.85 -9.63
N ALA A 126 -35.60 8.46 -9.48
CA ALA A 126 -36.65 8.75 -10.46
C ALA A 126 -37.10 10.22 -10.43
N HIS A 127 -37.36 10.77 -9.24
CA HIS A 127 -38.02 12.07 -9.10
C HIS A 127 -37.07 13.23 -8.81
N ARG A 128 -35.95 12.99 -8.11
CA ARG A 128 -34.99 14.06 -7.75
C ARG A 128 -33.82 14.14 -8.71
N GLN A 129 -33.11 13.04 -8.91
CA GLN A 129 -32.01 12.99 -9.89
C GLN A 129 -32.50 12.99 -11.33
N ARG A 130 -33.75 12.53 -11.55
CA ARG A 130 -34.27 12.24 -12.89
C ARG A 130 -33.30 11.34 -13.65
N GLY A 131 -32.74 10.33 -13.00
CA GLY A 131 -31.77 9.39 -13.59
C GLY A 131 -32.44 8.18 -14.24
N CYS A 132 -33.73 7.97 -13.98
CA CYS A 132 -34.55 6.95 -14.63
C CYS A 132 -36.01 7.40 -14.69
N VAL A 133 -36.79 6.72 -15.54
CA VAL A 133 -38.26 6.86 -15.57
C VAL A 133 -38.92 5.50 -15.34
N LEU A 134 -40.09 5.51 -14.71
CA LEU A 134 -40.93 4.33 -14.53
C LEU A 134 -42.06 4.35 -15.54
N THR A 135 -42.19 3.31 -16.34
CA THR A 135 -43.21 3.23 -17.39
C THR A 135 -44.02 1.95 -17.23
N PRO A 136 -45.35 1.98 -17.47
CA PRO A 136 -46.14 0.76 -17.62
C PRO A 136 -45.57 -0.12 -18.75
N ARG A 137 -45.61 -1.44 -18.60
CA ARG A 137 -45.26 -2.37 -19.69
C ARG A 137 -46.41 -2.38 -20.72
N VAL A 138 -46.08 -2.13 -21.98
CA VAL A 138 -47.02 -2.20 -23.10
C VAL A 138 -47.51 -3.65 -23.25
N ALA A 139 -48.81 -3.83 -23.57
CA ALA A 139 -49.49 -5.12 -23.56
C ALA A 139 -48.75 -6.22 -24.37
N GLY A 140 -48.33 -7.26 -23.65
CA GLY A 140 -47.71 -8.51 -24.12
C GLY A 140 -47.97 -9.61 -23.08
N ALA A 141 -47.30 -10.78 -23.16
CA ALA A 141 -47.60 -11.99 -22.37
C ALA A 141 -47.58 -11.85 -20.82
N ARG A 142 -47.21 -10.68 -20.27
CA ARG A 142 -47.37 -10.30 -18.86
C ARG A 142 -47.83 -8.84 -18.75
N ALA A 143 -49.03 -8.55 -19.23
CA ALA A 143 -49.66 -7.23 -19.08
C ALA A 143 -49.91 -6.92 -17.59
N GLY A 144 -49.53 -5.72 -17.13
CA GLY A 144 -49.88 -5.22 -15.78
C GLY A 144 -48.73 -4.75 -14.87
N GLY A 145 -47.46 -4.78 -15.31
CA GLY A 145 -46.32 -4.34 -14.49
C GLY A 145 -45.74 -2.98 -14.89
N ILE A 146 -44.93 -2.38 -14.01
CA ILE A 146 -44.02 -1.28 -14.32
C ILE A 146 -42.63 -1.80 -14.68
N ARG A 147 -41.89 -1.00 -15.44
CA ARG A 147 -40.46 -1.17 -15.69
C ARG A 147 -39.72 0.13 -15.49
N ARG A 148 -38.44 0.02 -15.24
CA ARG A 148 -37.53 1.16 -15.09
C ARG A 148 -36.71 1.33 -16.36
N ILE A 149 -36.63 2.53 -16.90
CA ILE A 149 -35.75 2.86 -18.04
C ILE A 149 -34.67 3.82 -17.55
N ALA A 150 -33.41 3.40 -17.63
CA ALA A 150 -32.26 4.21 -17.24
C ALA A 150 -31.33 4.40 -18.45
N ARG A 151 -31.01 5.67 -18.75
CA ARG A 151 -30.04 6.00 -19.81
C ARG A 151 -28.70 6.32 -19.18
N LEU A 152 -27.65 5.67 -19.64
CA LEU A 152 -26.31 5.73 -19.07
C LEU A 152 -25.31 6.23 -20.09
N VAL A 153 -24.29 6.93 -19.61
CA VAL A 153 -23.06 7.17 -20.36
C VAL A 153 -21.87 6.58 -19.60
N LYS A 154 -21.12 5.72 -20.27
CA LYS A 154 -19.88 5.06 -19.81
C LYS A 154 -18.71 5.71 -20.53
N ILE A 155 -17.74 6.24 -19.77
CA ILE A 155 -16.63 7.01 -20.32
C ILE A 155 -15.34 6.23 -20.08
N ARG A 156 -14.78 5.67 -21.15
CA ARG A 156 -13.45 5.07 -21.13
C ARG A 156 -12.41 6.17 -21.24
N LEU A 157 -11.95 6.68 -20.10
CA LEU A 157 -10.87 7.66 -20.08
C LEU A 157 -9.53 6.92 -20.18
N SER A 158 -8.81 7.13 -21.27
CA SER A 158 -7.57 6.44 -21.60
C SER A 158 -6.38 7.39 -21.62
N ALA A 159 -5.20 6.90 -21.25
CA ALA A 159 -3.95 7.65 -21.28
C ALA A 159 -2.75 6.74 -21.57
N GLU A 160 -1.76 7.26 -22.29
CA GLU A 160 -0.47 6.58 -22.46
C GLU A 160 0.39 6.79 -21.22
N ILE A 161 0.64 5.72 -20.47
CA ILE A 161 1.54 5.71 -19.31
C ILE A 161 2.71 4.78 -19.65
N PHE A 162 3.92 5.35 -19.71
CA PHE A 162 5.15 4.64 -20.06
C PHE A 162 5.09 3.88 -21.40
N GLY A 163 4.44 4.44 -22.42
CA GLY A 163 4.34 3.80 -23.74
C GLY A 163 3.23 2.76 -23.87
N VAL A 164 2.36 2.63 -22.87
CA VAL A 164 1.25 1.66 -22.85
C VAL A 164 -0.05 2.39 -22.55
N GLU A 165 -1.12 2.05 -23.28
CA GLU A 165 -2.45 2.59 -23.06
C GLU A 165 -3.05 1.99 -21.78
N HIS A 166 -3.52 2.85 -20.88
CA HIS A 166 -4.21 2.48 -19.65
C HIS A 166 -5.59 3.14 -19.64
N ILE A 167 -6.54 2.52 -18.94
CA ILE A 167 -7.89 3.04 -18.72
C ILE A 167 -8.04 3.38 -17.25
N LEU A 168 -8.67 4.53 -17.00
CA LEU A 168 -9.05 4.93 -15.66
C LEU A 168 -10.24 4.11 -15.16
N LEU A 169 -10.06 3.41 -14.05
CA LEU A 169 -11.08 2.60 -13.38
C LEU A 169 -11.25 3.07 -11.93
N SER A 170 -12.48 3.18 -11.46
CA SER A 170 -12.78 3.21 -10.03
C SER A 170 -12.51 1.81 -9.51
N ARG A 171 -11.53 1.67 -8.61
CA ARG A 171 -11.13 0.43 -7.94
C ARG A 171 -11.95 0.19 -6.68
N MET A 172 -12.11 1.23 -5.87
CA MET A 172 -12.76 1.14 -4.56
C MET A 172 -13.74 2.30 -4.38
N GLN A 173 -14.90 2.01 -3.82
CA GLN A 173 -15.92 3.01 -3.52
C GLN A 173 -16.39 2.87 -2.07
N PHE A 174 -16.37 3.96 -1.31
CA PHE A 174 -16.95 4.05 0.01
C PHE A 174 -18.30 4.75 -0.08
N MET A 175 -19.34 4.06 0.36
CA MET A 175 -20.72 4.51 0.30
C MET A 175 -21.09 5.28 1.58
N HIS A 176 -22.11 6.15 1.48
CA HIS A 176 -22.68 6.88 2.62
C HIS A 176 -23.15 6.01 3.81
N ASP A 177 -23.41 4.73 3.59
CA ASP A 177 -23.83 3.77 4.61
C ASP A 177 -22.65 2.95 5.20
N GLY A 178 -21.41 3.34 4.90
CA GLY A 178 -20.20 2.68 5.40
C GLY A 178 -19.75 1.48 4.57
N ARG A 179 -20.56 1.03 3.59
CA ARG A 179 -20.18 -0.09 2.73
C ARG A 179 -19.00 0.30 1.84
N THR A 180 -18.03 -0.60 1.75
CA THR A 180 -16.91 -0.50 0.81
C THR A 180 -17.17 -1.47 -0.33
N ILE A 181 -17.17 -0.98 -1.56
CA ILE A 181 -17.39 -1.77 -2.77
C ILE A 181 -16.12 -1.72 -3.61
N GLU A 182 -15.45 -2.85 -3.76
CA GLU A 182 -14.39 -3.01 -4.75
C GLU A 182 -15.04 -3.38 -6.09
N ARG A 183 -14.68 -2.67 -7.17
CA ARG A 183 -15.16 -2.96 -8.53
C ARG A 183 -14.18 -2.38 -9.54
N LYS A 184 -14.32 -2.75 -10.81
CA LYS A 184 -13.53 -2.18 -11.92
C LYS A 184 -14.45 -1.36 -12.84
N GLN A 185 -14.89 -0.19 -12.36
CA GLN A 185 -15.88 0.60 -13.08
C GLN A 185 -15.28 1.85 -13.72
N VAL A 186 -15.47 2.02 -15.03
CA VAL A 186 -15.18 3.30 -15.71
C VAL A 186 -16.09 4.42 -15.18
N PRO A 187 -15.70 5.71 -15.29
CA PRO A 187 -16.61 6.82 -15.00
C PRO A 187 -17.96 6.64 -15.70
N LEU A 188 -19.03 6.59 -14.91
CA LEU A 188 -20.38 6.30 -15.37
C LEU A 188 -21.37 7.30 -14.76
N ARG A 189 -22.30 7.82 -15.59
CA ARG A 189 -23.38 8.73 -15.18
C ARG A 189 -24.72 8.31 -15.80
N LYS A 190 -25.82 8.55 -15.09
CA LYS A 190 -27.19 8.50 -15.64
C LYS A 190 -27.53 9.84 -16.30
N LEU A 191 -28.03 9.79 -17.53
CA LEU A 191 -28.48 10.98 -18.24
C LEU A 191 -29.78 11.48 -17.61
N ALA A 192 -29.82 12.77 -17.27
CA ALA A 192 -30.98 13.40 -16.67
C ALA A 192 -32.15 13.50 -17.66
N TRP A 193 -33.36 13.15 -17.23
CA TRP A 193 -34.60 13.38 -17.98
C TRP A 193 -35.04 14.85 -17.87
N HIS A 194 -35.42 15.47 -18.99
CA HIS A 194 -35.65 16.92 -19.09
C HIS A 194 -36.88 17.41 -18.29
N GLU A 195 -37.88 16.57 -18.05
CA GLU A 195 -39.09 16.87 -17.25
C GLU A 195 -39.52 15.64 -16.45
N SER A 196 -40.31 15.81 -15.38
CA SER A 196 -40.97 14.66 -14.76
C SER A 196 -42.03 14.18 -15.75
N ILE A 197 -41.77 13.03 -16.36
CA ILE A 197 -42.78 12.30 -17.10
C ILE A 197 -43.78 11.81 -16.04
N ASP A 198 -44.67 12.70 -15.59
CA ASP A 198 -45.69 12.38 -14.60
C ASP A 198 -46.63 11.37 -15.25
N GLY A 199 -46.87 10.25 -14.56
CA GLY A 199 -47.42 9.00 -15.10
C GLY A 199 -48.80 9.07 -15.77
N SER A 200 -49.39 10.24 -15.96
CA SER A 200 -50.56 10.45 -16.79
C SER A 200 -50.19 10.55 -18.27
N ALA A 201 -50.11 9.38 -18.91
CA ALA A 201 -49.96 9.18 -20.35
C ALA A 201 -48.66 9.71 -20.96
N VAL A 202 -47.62 8.86 -21.00
CA VAL A 202 -46.56 8.99 -22.01
C VAL A 202 -47.20 8.64 -23.36
N PRO A 203 -47.46 9.59 -24.27
CA PRO A 203 -48.15 9.32 -25.55
C PRO A 203 -47.28 8.51 -26.54
N TRP A 204 -46.09 8.09 -26.12
CA TRP A 204 -45.02 7.61 -26.98
C TRP A 204 -44.69 6.15 -26.68
N GLY A 205 -44.54 5.35 -27.74
CA GLY A 205 -44.15 3.95 -27.61
C GLY A 205 -42.76 3.78 -26.97
N GLU A 206 -42.57 2.66 -26.30
CA GLU A 206 -41.32 2.27 -25.62
C GLU A 206 -40.05 2.47 -26.47
N ALA A 207 -40.17 2.25 -27.77
CA ALA A 207 -39.11 2.45 -28.75
C ALA A 207 -38.55 3.88 -28.76
N ALA A 208 -39.38 4.90 -28.49
CA ALA A 208 -38.94 6.29 -28.46
C ALA A 208 -38.05 6.59 -27.24
N LEU A 209 -38.38 6.02 -26.07
CA LEU A 209 -37.62 6.18 -24.83
C LEU A 209 -36.27 5.46 -24.89
N CYS A 210 -36.19 4.39 -25.69
CA CYS A 210 -34.99 3.58 -25.92
C CYS A 210 -34.29 3.90 -27.25
N ALA A 211 -34.67 4.98 -27.94
CA ALA A 211 -33.99 5.41 -29.16
C ALA A 211 -32.62 6.03 -28.79
N GLU A 212 -31.60 5.87 -29.63
CA GLU A 212 -30.27 6.45 -29.41
C GLU A 212 -30.32 7.96 -29.19
N SER A 213 -31.08 8.67 -30.02
CA SER A 213 -31.33 10.11 -29.94
C SER A 213 -32.65 10.42 -29.20
N CYS A 214 -32.75 10.02 -27.93
CA CYS A 214 -33.94 10.30 -27.13
C CYS A 214 -34.03 11.80 -26.79
N PRO A 215 -35.08 12.53 -27.24
CA PRO A 215 -35.19 13.97 -27.02
C PRO A 215 -35.58 14.32 -25.57
N TYR A 216 -35.95 13.33 -24.77
CA TYR A 216 -36.43 13.52 -23.39
C TYR A 216 -35.33 13.43 -22.34
N THR A 217 -34.09 13.15 -22.76
CA THR A 217 -32.92 13.14 -21.87
C THR A 217 -31.85 14.08 -22.37
N GLU A 218 -30.99 14.52 -21.44
CA GLU A 218 -29.81 15.27 -21.82
C GLU A 218 -28.97 14.50 -22.86
N ALA A 219 -28.37 15.24 -23.79
CA ALA A 219 -27.50 14.64 -24.80
C ALA A 219 -26.34 13.90 -24.13
N TRP A 220 -25.94 12.75 -24.66
CA TRP A 220 -24.89 11.93 -24.03
C TRP A 220 -23.56 12.68 -23.90
N ARG A 221 -23.22 13.58 -24.85
CA ARG A 221 -22.02 14.45 -24.78
C ARG A 221 -22.08 15.43 -23.61
N GLU A 222 -23.26 15.94 -23.32
CA GLU A 222 -23.49 16.77 -22.13
C GLU A 222 -23.32 15.93 -20.86
N GLY A 223 -23.91 14.73 -20.86
CA GLY A 223 -23.73 13.76 -19.80
C GLY A 223 -22.25 13.41 -19.55
N CYS A 224 -21.44 13.26 -20.60
CA CYS A 224 -20.00 13.03 -20.50
C CYS A 224 -19.29 14.17 -19.76
N ARG A 225 -19.51 15.40 -20.21
CA ARG A 225 -18.87 16.59 -19.61
C ARG A 225 -19.22 16.71 -18.14
N LYS A 226 -20.50 16.60 -17.79
CA LYS A 226 -20.95 16.67 -16.41
C LYS A 226 -20.46 15.49 -15.58
N ALA A 227 -20.36 14.28 -16.14
CA ALA A 227 -19.82 13.12 -15.42
C ALA A 227 -18.35 13.33 -15.03
N LEU A 228 -17.53 13.91 -15.91
CA LEU A 228 -16.13 14.21 -15.61
C LEU A 228 -16.01 15.34 -14.57
N VAL A 229 -16.89 16.34 -14.60
CA VAL A 229 -16.96 17.38 -13.56
C VAL A 229 -17.35 16.77 -12.22
N GLU A 230 -18.47 16.05 -12.16
CA GLU A 230 -19.04 15.55 -10.90
C GLU A 230 -18.22 14.42 -10.29
N ARG A 231 -17.73 13.47 -11.11
CA ARG A 231 -17.05 12.27 -10.61
C ARG A 231 -15.56 12.44 -10.47
N LEU A 232 -14.93 13.22 -11.36
CA LEU A 232 -13.48 13.39 -11.39
C LEU A 232 -13.01 14.81 -11.01
N GLY A 233 -13.92 15.78 -10.90
CA GLY A 233 -13.56 17.16 -10.60
C GLY A 233 -12.91 17.92 -11.75
N LEU A 234 -13.07 17.43 -12.98
CA LEU A 234 -12.40 18.01 -14.15
C LEU A 234 -13.28 19.08 -14.76
N SER A 235 -12.88 20.35 -14.67
CA SER A 235 -13.64 21.47 -15.24
C SER A 235 -13.78 21.36 -16.76
N GLU A 236 -14.81 21.95 -17.35
CA GLU A 236 -15.00 21.91 -18.82
C GLU A 236 -13.83 22.55 -19.58
N GLU A 237 -13.21 23.58 -19.02
CA GLU A 237 -11.99 24.16 -19.57
C GLU A 237 -10.83 23.16 -19.56
N TRP A 238 -10.65 22.45 -18.44
CA TRP A 238 -9.64 21.40 -18.32
C TRP A 238 -9.90 20.29 -19.34
N GLN A 239 -11.15 19.83 -19.47
CA GLN A 239 -11.54 18.77 -20.39
C GLN A 239 -11.19 19.14 -21.84
N ARG A 240 -11.59 20.33 -22.28
CA ARG A 240 -11.31 20.82 -23.64
C ARG A 240 -9.81 20.99 -23.91
N LYS A 241 -9.02 21.26 -22.89
CA LYS A 241 -7.56 21.43 -22.99
C LYS A 241 -6.80 20.10 -23.01
N HIS A 242 -7.28 19.10 -22.28
CA HIS A 242 -6.51 17.89 -21.98
C HIS A 242 -7.10 16.60 -22.53
N LEU A 243 -8.34 16.61 -23.05
CA LEU A 243 -9.02 15.43 -23.58
C LEU A 243 -9.35 15.57 -25.06
N GLU A 244 -9.21 14.46 -25.78
CA GLU A 244 -9.63 14.28 -27.16
C GLU A 244 -10.71 13.19 -27.22
N GLU A 245 -11.83 13.49 -27.88
CA GLU A 245 -12.90 12.50 -28.12
C GLU A 245 -12.48 11.55 -29.25
N ASP A 246 -12.49 10.24 -28.99
CA ASP A 246 -12.38 9.24 -30.04
C ASP A 246 -13.76 9.06 -30.69
N VAL A 247 -14.02 9.83 -31.74
CA VAL A 247 -15.33 9.90 -32.41
C VAL A 247 -15.80 8.53 -32.92
N HIS A 248 -14.89 7.60 -33.21
CA HIS A 248 -15.21 6.27 -33.71
C HIS A 248 -15.49 5.25 -32.59
N SER A 249 -15.19 5.59 -31.35
CA SER A 249 -15.40 4.72 -30.18
C SER A 249 -16.83 4.73 -29.65
N HIS A 250 -17.65 5.69 -30.09
CA HIS A 250 -19.03 5.81 -29.62
C HIS A 250 -19.85 4.59 -30.06
N SER A 251 -20.42 3.89 -29.08
CA SER A 251 -21.39 2.83 -29.31
C SER A 251 -22.63 3.03 -28.46
N TYR A 252 -23.76 2.57 -28.99
CA TYR A 252 -25.04 2.60 -28.31
C TYR A 252 -25.63 1.19 -28.26
N ARG A 253 -26.09 0.76 -27.09
CA ARG A 253 -26.80 -0.51 -26.92
C ARG A 253 -27.94 -0.40 -25.94
N VAL A 254 -28.94 -1.26 -26.11
CA VAL A 254 -30.09 -1.38 -25.21
C VAL A 254 -30.09 -2.78 -24.60
N GLU A 255 -30.06 -2.84 -23.27
CA GLU A 255 -30.19 -4.06 -22.48
C GLU A 255 -31.59 -4.05 -21.86
N ALA A 256 -32.55 -4.73 -22.50
CA ALA A 256 -33.96 -4.69 -22.11
C ALA A 256 -34.28 -5.71 -21.00
N ASP A 257 -35.22 -5.35 -20.12
CA ASP A 257 -35.77 -6.20 -19.06
C ASP A 257 -34.73 -6.99 -18.24
N THR A 258 -33.59 -6.34 -17.98
CA THR A 258 -32.53 -6.90 -17.13
C THR A 258 -32.98 -6.89 -15.67
N ASP A 259 -32.69 -7.98 -14.96
CA ASP A 259 -32.92 -8.02 -13.51
C ASP A 259 -31.89 -7.12 -12.81
N SER A 260 -32.38 -6.08 -12.15
CA SER A 260 -31.52 -5.09 -11.51
C SER A 260 -31.09 -5.61 -10.16
N ALA A 261 -29.81 -5.96 -10.00
CA ALA A 261 -29.25 -6.34 -8.69
C ALA A 261 -29.54 -5.30 -7.59
N GLY A 262 -29.60 -4.01 -7.95
CA GLY A 262 -29.95 -2.94 -7.02
C GLY A 262 -31.44 -2.83 -6.68
N PHE A 263 -32.33 -3.36 -7.52
CA PHE A 263 -33.79 -3.32 -7.34
C PHE A 263 -34.39 -4.67 -7.78
N PRO A 264 -34.12 -5.76 -7.04
CA PRO A 264 -34.55 -7.10 -7.45
C PRO A 264 -36.05 -7.14 -7.69
N GLY A 265 -36.46 -7.75 -8.82
CA GLY A 265 -37.86 -7.86 -9.21
C GLY A 265 -38.43 -6.65 -9.95
N LEU A 266 -37.68 -5.55 -10.13
CA LEU A 266 -38.05 -4.42 -10.99
C LEU A 266 -37.32 -4.53 -12.35
N PRO A 267 -37.99 -4.95 -13.43
CA PRO A 267 -37.38 -5.06 -14.75
C PRO A 267 -36.78 -3.71 -15.17
N THR A 268 -35.50 -3.71 -15.50
CA THR A 268 -34.78 -2.50 -15.88
C THR A 268 -34.29 -2.60 -17.31
N THR A 269 -34.59 -1.57 -18.11
CA THR A 269 -34.01 -1.37 -19.44
C THR A 269 -32.89 -0.34 -19.35
N TYR A 270 -31.68 -0.74 -19.71
CA TYR A 270 -30.52 0.16 -19.78
C TYR A 270 -30.26 0.58 -21.22
N CYS A 271 -30.25 1.90 -21.47
CA CYS A 271 -29.80 2.48 -22.73
C CYS A 271 -28.40 3.04 -22.52
N ILE A 272 -27.37 2.39 -23.06
CA ILE A 272 -25.97 2.65 -22.71
C ILE A 272 -25.27 3.30 -23.90
N HIS A 273 -24.82 4.53 -23.70
CA HIS A 273 -23.81 5.17 -24.53
C HIS A 273 -22.43 4.82 -23.95
N GLU A 274 -21.55 4.24 -24.75
CA GLU A 274 -20.16 3.98 -24.37
C GLU A 274 -19.24 4.77 -25.28
N VAL A 275 -18.31 5.53 -24.68
CA VAL A 275 -17.44 6.46 -25.41
C VAL A 275 -16.04 6.44 -24.83
N THR A 276 -15.03 6.67 -25.66
CA THR A 276 -13.63 6.78 -25.27
C THR A 276 -13.15 8.22 -25.39
N LEU A 277 -12.54 8.70 -24.32
CA LEU A 277 -11.81 9.97 -24.28
C LEU A 277 -10.33 9.65 -24.04
N ARG A 278 -9.45 10.26 -24.81
CA ARG A 278 -8.00 10.10 -24.70
C ARG A 278 -7.39 11.34 -24.05
N VAL A 279 -6.48 11.16 -23.10
CA VAL A 279 -5.67 12.26 -22.58
C VAL A 279 -4.66 12.66 -23.67
N ALA A 280 -4.80 13.88 -24.20
CA ALA A 280 -4.03 14.36 -25.35
C ALA A 280 -2.52 14.36 -25.09
N ASP A 281 -2.11 14.76 -23.88
CA ASP A 281 -0.73 14.74 -23.42
C ASP A 281 -0.67 14.28 -21.96
N SER A 282 -0.31 13.02 -21.74
CA SER A 282 -0.18 12.44 -20.40
C SER A 282 0.98 13.02 -19.60
N SER A 283 1.93 13.70 -20.25
CA SER A 283 3.07 14.35 -19.61
C SER A 283 2.80 15.80 -19.17
N SER A 284 1.66 16.36 -19.57
CA SER A 284 1.25 17.71 -19.19
C SER A 284 1.15 17.87 -17.66
N PRO A 285 1.73 18.92 -17.06
CA PRO A 285 1.58 19.17 -15.62
C PRO A 285 0.13 19.29 -15.16
N GLY A 286 -0.78 19.72 -16.06
CA GLY A 286 -2.21 19.86 -15.78
C GLY A 286 -2.92 18.53 -15.53
N VAL A 287 -2.36 17.40 -15.95
CA VAL A 287 -2.97 16.07 -15.76
C VAL A 287 -2.49 15.35 -14.49
N ALA A 288 -1.64 15.99 -13.69
CA ALA A 288 -1.19 15.44 -12.41
C ALA A 288 -2.35 15.21 -11.42
N CYS A 289 -3.44 15.99 -11.53
CA CYS A 289 -4.63 15.83 -10.68
C CYS A 289 -5.37 14.49 -10.87
N ILE A 290 -5.13 13.81 -11.99
CA ILE A 290 -5.63 12.45 -12.27
C ILE A 290 -4.50 11.43 -12.23
N GLY A 291 -3.40 11.71 -11.53
CA GLY A 291 -2.31 10.76 -11.31
C GLY A 291 -1.32 10.56 -12.47
N LEU A 292 -1.43 11.34 -13.55
CA LEU A 292 -0.52 11.26 -14.70
C LEU A 292 0.75 12.14 -14.51
N PRO A 293 1.88 11.87 -15.20
CA PRO A 293 2.12 10.77 -16.16
C PRO A 293 2.37 9.40 -15.53
N HIS A 294 2.45 9.32 -14.20
CA HIS A 294 2.97 8.14 -13.50
C HIS A 294 1.93 7.03 -13.27
N GLY A 295 0.66 7.29 -13.57
CA GLY A 295 -0.44 6.37 -13.27
C GLY A 295 -0.67 6.20 -11.76
N GLN A 296 -0.45 7.25 -10.97
CA GLN A 296 -0.70 7.23 -9.53
C GLN A 296 -2.20 7.11 -9.24
N GLU A 297 -2.54 6.35 -8.20
CA GLU A 297 -3.92 6.31 -7.69
C GLU A 297 -4.29 7.66 -7.09
N PHE A 298 -5.56 8.04 -7.25
CA PHE A 298 -6.11 9.26 -6.68
C PHE A 298 -7.55 9.03 -6.21
N ALA A 299 -8.05 9.89 -5.33
CA ALA A 299 -9.39 9.77 -4.79
C ALA A 299 -10.23 11.02 -5.09
N THR A 300 -11.51 10.80 -5.38
CA THR A 300 -12.50 11.86 -5.58
C THR A 300 -13.72 11.60 -4.71
N ALA A 301 -14.31 12.68 -4.21
CA ALA A 301 -15.53 12.63 -3.42
C ALA A 301 -16.70 13.20 -4.22
N GLU A 302 -17.83 12.52 -4.18
CA GLU A 302 -19.10 12.98 -4.71
C GLU A 302 -20.06 13.31 -3.56
N GLY A 303 -20.84 14.39 -3.72
CA GLY A 303 -21.69 14.92 -2.67
C GLY A 303 -20.91 15.61 -1.54
N ALA A 304 -21.57 15.81 -0.40
CA ALA A 304 -20.97 16.39 0.79
C ALA A 304 -20.23 15.32 1.61
N PHE A 305 -19.27 14.62 0.98
CA PHE A 305 -18.46 13.62 1.68
C PHE A 305 -17.56 14.31 2.70
N ASP A 306 -17.98 14.23 3.96
CA ASP A 306 -17.21 14.64 5.11
C ASP A 306 -16.78 13.37 5.86
N ALA A 307 -15.55 12.93 5.59
CA ALA A 307 -14.94 11.75 6.23
C ALA A 307 -14.93 11.83 7.77
N THR A 308 -15.17 13.02 8.32
CA THR A 308 -15.04 13.36 9.74
C THR A 308 -16.40 13.46 10.43
N ALA A 309 -17.47 13.51 9.64
CA ALA A 309 -18.84 13.40 10.11
C ALA A 309 -19.28 11.95 10.35
N TYR A 310 -18.39 10.98 10.10
CA TYR A 310 -18.56 9.56 10.43
C TYR A 310 -18.42 9.34 11.95
N ASP A 311 -19.24 10.05 12.70
CA ASP A 311 -19.55 9.77 14.10
C ASP A 311 -20.67 8.72 14.09
N GLU A 312 -20.68 7.74 15.00
CA GLU A 312 -21.52 6.51 14.95
C GLU A 312 -23.03 6.76 14.82
N HIS A 313 -23.48 8.01 14.96
CA HIS A 313 -24.88 8.42 14.94
C HIS A 313 -25.31 9.30 13.76
N ARG A 314 -24.40 9.72 12.86
CA ARG A 314 -24.79 10.54 11.67
C ARG A 314 -24.52 9.80 10.36
N ARG A 315 -25.58 9.25 9.76
CA ARG A 315 -25.54 8.70 8.40
C ARG A 315 -25.20 9.82 7.41
N LEU A 316 -24.23 9.58 6.53
CA LEU A 316 -23.91 10.53 5.46
C LEU A 316 -25.12 10.70 4.52
N PRO A 317 -25.33 11.88 3.92
CA PRO A 317 -26.46 12.11 3.02
C PRO A 317 -26.49 11.10 1.88
N ILE A 318 -27.69 10.61 1.55
CA ILE A 318 -27.92 9.71 0.41
C ILE A 318 -27.33 10.32 -0.86
N GLY A 319 -26.40 9.61 -1.50
CA GLY A 319 -25.68 10.07 -2.70
C GLY A 319 -24.23 10.47 -2.48
N THR A 320 -23.80 10.55 -1.22
CA THR A 320 -22.40 10.81 -0.84
C THR A 320 -21.54 9.56 -1.06
N GLN A 321 -20.41 9.68 -1.76
CA GLN A 321 -19.50 8.57 -2.03
C GLN A 321 -18.05 9.03 -2.22
N LEU A 322 -17.08 8.24 -1.76
CA LEU A 322 -15.65 8.43 -2.05
C LEU A 322 -15.22 7.35 -3.03
N ASN A 323 -14.59 7.73 -4.14
CA ASN A 323 -14.10 6.81 -5.15
C ASN A 323 -12.57 6.87 -5.20
N ILE A 324 -11.91 5.72 -5.16
CA ILE A 324 -10.48 5.57 -5.46
C ILE A 324 -10.35 5.13 -6.91
N TRP A 325 -9.59 5.89 -7.69
CA TRP A 325 -9.34 5.67 -9.10
C TRP A 325 -7.92 5.16 -9.32
N THR A 326 -7.79 4.21 -10.23
CA THR A 326 -6.53 3.60 -10.64
C THR A 326 -6.44 3.53 -12.16
N TRP A 327 -5.23 3.58 -12.69
CA TRP A 327 -4.96 3.38 -14.11
C TRP A 327 -4.61 1.91 -14.34
N ASP A 328 -5.51 1.18 -14.97
CA ASP A 328 -5.30 -0.24 -15.28
C ASP A 328 -4.96 -0.42 -16.76
N ARG A 329 -4.18 -1.44 -17.08
CA ARG A 329 -3.85 -1.75 -18.48
C ARG A 329 -5.05 -2.41 -19.12
N GLU A 330 -5.45 -1.92 -20.29
CA GLU A 330 -6.44 -2.64 -21.07
C GLU A 330 -5.81 -3.95 -21.55
N GLN A 331 -6.22 -5.07 -20.96
CA GLN A 331 -5.94 -6.38 -21.51
C GLN A 331 -6.80 -6.54 -22.76
N THR A 332 -6.25 -6.17 -23.92
CA THR A 332 -6.85 -6.49 -25.20
C THR A 332 -6.85 -8.01 -25.34
N CYS A 333 -7.95 -8.65 -24.96
CA CYS A 333 -8.20 -10.02 -25.38
C CYS A 333 -8.29 -9.97 -26.91
N ASP A 334 -7.33 -10.59 -27.60
CA ASP A 334 -7.34 -10.80 -29.05
C ASP A 334 -8.55 -11.66 -29.45
N ALA A 335 -9.73 -11.06 -29.45
CA ALA A 335 -10.89 -11.58 -30.14
C ALA A 335 -10.59 -11.44 -31.63
N THR A 336 -10.12 -12.54 -32.23
CA THR A 336 -9.86 -12.71 -33.66
C THR A 336 -11.10 -12.36 -34.50
N LYS A 337 -11.30 -11.07 -34.78
CA LYS A 337 -12.19 -10.60 -35.85
C LYS A 337 -11.43 -10.66 -37.17
N SER A 338 -11.59 -11.79 -37.84
CA SER A 338 -11.32 -11.93 -39.27
C SER A 338 -12.18 -10.93 -40.04
N MET A 339 -11.58 -9.84 -40.52
CA MET A 339 -12.12 -9.05 -41.63
C MET A 339 -11.03 -8.78 -42.67
N ALA A 340 -11.35 -9.11 -43.92
CA ALA A 340 -10.53 -8.92 -45.10
C ALA A 340 -10.29 -7.43 -45.42
N PRO A 341 -9.21 -7.07 -46.15
CA PRO A 341 -8.78 -5.69 -46.27
C PRO A 341 -9.49 -4.97 -47.41
N ALA A 342 -10.08 -3.80 -47.13
CA ALA A 342 -10.35 -2.77 -48.13
C ALA A 342 -9.40 -1.59 -47.91
N GLN A 343 -8.90 -1.10 -49.05
CA GLN A 343 -7.74 -0.22 -49.18
C GLN A 343 -7.99 1.19 -48.66
N SER A 344 -7.07 1.73 -47.87
CA SER A 344 -6.70 3.14 -47.95
C SER A 344 -5.24 3.32 -47.57
N LYS A 345 -4.41 3.54 -48.59
CA LYS A 345 -3.03 4.01 -48.45
C LYS A 345 -3.10 5.52 -48.32
N VAL A 346 -2.50 6.08 -47.27
CA VAL A 346 -1.49 7.16 -47.30
C VAL A 346 -1.31 7.68 -45.86
N MET A 347 -0.03 7.76 -45.44
CA MET A 347 0.46 8.55 -44.30
C MET A 347 0.38 7.97 -42.88
N MET A 348 1.01 6.80 -42.64
CA MET A 348 1.64 6.48 -41.36
C MET A 348 2.85 5.57 -41.59
N LYS A 349 4.06 6.16 -41.61
CA LYS A 349 5.31 5.39 -41.68
C LYS A 349 6.33 6.00 -40.73
N ARG A 350 6.07 5.95 -39.41
CA ARG A 350 7.13 6.06 -38.39
C ARG A 350 6.85 5.57 -36.96
N MET A 351 5.69 4.98 -36.63
CA MET A 351 5.42 4.46 -35.27
C MET A 351 5.11 2.95 -35.16
N SER A 352 5.22 2.18 -36.24
CA SER A 352 4.71 0.79 -36.33
C SER A 352 5.66 -0.34 -35.85
N THR A 353 6.65 -0.10 -34.98
CA THR A 353 7.55 -1.19 -34.51
C THR A 353 7.63 -1.39 -33.00
N ARG A 354 6.84 -0.68 -32.17
CA ARG A 354 6.82 -0.91 -30.71
C ARG A 354 5.55 -1.59 -30.16
N SER A 355 4.49 -1.70 -30.96
CA SER A 355 3.18 -2.20 -30.48
C SER A 355 3.03 -3.74 -30.42
N ALA A 356 4.08 -4.51 -30.73
CA ALA A 356 4.07 -5.98 -30.67
C ALA A 356 4.78 -6.56 -29.42
N LEU A 357 4.74 -5.85 -28.29
CA LEU A 357 5.12 -6.44 -27.00
C LEU A 357 3.89 -7.09 -26.37
N VAL A 358 3.53 -8.25 -26.92
CA VAL A 358 2.75 -9.30 -26.26
C VAL A 358 3.14 -9.35 -24.78
N THR A 359 2.15 -9.35 -23.89
CA THR A 359 2.33 -9.59 -22.45
C THR A 359 3.19 -10.83 -22.27
N LYS A 360 4.49 -10.66 -21.98
CA LYS A 360 5.44 -11.76 -21.78
C LYS A 360 5.26 -12.38 -20.38
N GLY A 361 4.04 -12.78 -20.06
CA GLY A 361 3.82 -13.74 -18.98
C GLY A 361 4.40 -15.09 -19.38
N VAL A 362 4.78 -15.89 -18.40
CA VAL A 362 5.05 -17.30 -18.66
C VAL A 362 3.71 -18.01 -18.75
N SER A 363 3.49 -18.76 -19.82
CA SER A 363 2.29 -19.60 -19.92
C SER A 363 2.20 -20.51 -18.71
N LEU A 364 1.00 -20.70 -18.15
CA LEU A 364 0.76 -21.75 -17.17
C LEU A 364 1.36 -23.08 -17.69
N PRO A 365 1.97 -23.91 -16.82
CA PRO A 365 2.63 -25.14 -17.26
C PRO A 365 1.71 -25.95 -18.17
N ALA A 366 2.21 -26.46 -19.30
CA ALA A 366 1.41 -27.24 -20.25
C ALA A 366 0.80 -28.53 -19.62
N LEU A 367 1.31 -28.95 -18.46
CA LEU A 367 0.78 -30.01 -17.61
C LEU A 367 -0.50 -29.60 -16.85
N SER A 368 -0.93 -28.35 -16.95
CA SER A 368 -2.06 -27.80 -16.21
C SER A 368 -3.34 -28.59 -16.41
N SER A 369 -3.61 -29.15 -17.59
CA SER A 369 -4.84 -29.94 -17.84
C SER A 369 -4.86 -31.28 -17.11
N GLN A 370 -3.72 -31.97 -16.98
CA GLN A 370 -3.61 -33.22 -16.22
C GLN A 370 -3.64 -32.96 -14.72
N VAL A 371 -2.92 -31.93 -14.27
CA VAL A 371 -2.92 -31.49 -12.87
C VAL A 371 -4.32 -31.06 -12.47
N TYR A 372 -5.01 -30.29 -13.32
CA TYR A 372 -6.41 -29.89 -13.19
C TYR A 372 -7.33 -31.09 -12.98
N ALA A 373 -7.26 -32.09 -13.87
CA ALA A 373 -8.14 -33.25 -13.80
C ALA A 373 -7.92 -34.03 -12.50
N SER A 374 -6.66 -34.15 -12.08
CA SER A 374 -6.29 -34.78 -10.81
C SER A 374 -6.75 -33.99 -9.59
N MET A 375 -6.69 -32.64 -9.62
CA MET A 375 -7.18 -31.79 -8.55
C MET A 375 -8.69 -31.87 -8.39
N LYS A 376 -9.42 -31.75 -9.51
CA LYS A 376 -10.87 -31.82 -9.52
C LYS A 376 -11.36 -33.17 -8.99
N MET A 377 -10.77 -34.26 -9.47
CA MET A 377 -11.09 -35.60 -8.99
C MET A 377 -10.89 -35.73 -7.48
N ARG A 378 -9.86 -35.10 -6.90
CA ARG A 378 -9.60 -35.15 -5.47
C ARG A 378 -10.53 -34.26 -4.65
N LEU A 379 -10.89 -33.09 -5.17
CA LEU A 379 -11.95 -32.27 -4.57
C LEU A 379 -13.29 -33.01 -4.55
N ASP A 380 -13.64 -33.68 -5.64
CA ASP A 380 -14.89 -34.44 -5.77
C ASP A 380 -14.89 -35.70 -4.87
N GLN A 381 -13.73 -36.30 -4.61
CA GLN A 381 -13.57 -37.50 -3.78
C GLN A 381 -13.30 -37.22 -2.30
N ALA A 382 -12.95 -35.98 -1.95
CA ALA A 382 -12.62 -35.65 -0.58
C ALA A 382 -13.88 -35.66 0.28
N GLU A 383 -14.08 -36.75 1.02
CA GLU A 383 -14.84 -36.67 2.26
C GLU A 383 -14.17 -35.59 3.11
N LEU A 384 -14.92 -34.54 3.47
CA LEU A 384 -14.44 -33.42 4.27
C LEU A 384 -13.68 -33.97 5.47
N ALA A 385 -12.35 -33.93 5.44
CA ALA A 385 -11.51 -34.42 6.52
C ALA A 385 -11.82 -33.53 7.74
N PRO A 386 -12.55 -34.02 8.75
CA PRO A 386 -13.17 -33.13 9.75
C PRO A 386 -12.16 -32.48 10.71
N GLN A 387 -10.87 -32.78 10.55
CA GLN A 387 -9.78 -32.30 11.41
C GLN A 387 -8.73 -31.46 10.66
N ALA A 388 -8.91 -31.21 9.36
CA ALA A 388 -8.01 -30.36 8.60
C ALA A 388 -8.33 -28.88 8.85
N PRO A 389 -7.32 -28.01 9.12
CA PRO A 389 -7.56 -26.58 9.28
C PRO A 389 -8.05 -25.90 8.00
N ASN A 390 -7.83 -26.52 6.83
CA ASN A 390 -8.46 -26.14 5.58
C ASN A 390 -8.71 -27.41 4.75
N ALA A 391 -9.99 -27.78 4.59
CA ALA A 391 -10.35 -29.03 3.92
C ALA A 391 -9.94 -29.05 2.43
N THR A 392 -10.04 -27.90 1.76
CA THR A 392 -9.66 -27.75 0.34
C THR A 392 -8.17 -27.99 0.13
N LEU A 393 -7.33 -27.31 0.91
CA LEU A 393 -5.88 -27.47 0.86
C LEU A 393 -5.49 -28.93 1.17
N ALA A 394 -6.09 -29.51 2.21
CA ALA A 394 -5.85 -30.90 2.60
C ALA A 394 -6.20 -31.88 1.46
N ALA A 395 -7.39 -31.73 0.84
CA ALA A 395 -7.84 -32.56 -0.26
C ALA A 395 -6.90 -32.47 -1.48
N ILE A 396 -6.53 -31.24 -1.85
CA ILE A 396 -5.71 -30.98 -3.03
C ILE A 396 -4.25 -31.38 -2.82
N MET A 397 -3.73 -31.33 -1.59
CA MET A 397 -2.36 -31.74 -1.30
C MET A 397 -2.25 -33.21 -0.88
N ALA A 398 -3.37 -33.89 -0.62
CA ALA A 398 -3.39 -35.32 -0.31
C ALA A 398 -2.69 -36.15 -1.39
N GLY A 399 -1.70 -36.93 -0.96
CA GLY A 399 -0.89 -37.81 -1.82
C GLY A 399 0.13 -37.11 -2.72
N GLN A 400 0.16 -35.76 -2.74
CA GLN A 400 1.15 -35.03 -3.52
C GLN A 400 2.55 -35.18 -2.94
N LYS A 401 3.54 -35.17 -3.84
CA LYS A 401 4.95 -35.28 -3.50
C LYS A 401 5.73 -34.31 -4.37
N THR A 402 6.71 -33.66 -3.76
CA THR A 402 7.69 -32.85 -4.47
C THR A 402 8.65 -33.77 -5.22
N ASP A 403 8.92 -33.48 -6.49
CA ASP A 403 9.97 -34.20 -7.23
C ASP A 403 11.35 -33.68 -6.77
N TRP A 404 11.81 -34.21 -5.64
CA TRP A 404 13.12 -33.86 -5.07
C TRP A 404 14.29 -34.20 -5.97
N SER A 405 14.13 -35.12 -6.94
CA SER A 405 15.18 -35.37 -7.92
C SER A 405 15.34 -34.16 -8.84
N ALA A 406 14.24 -33.56 -9.29
CA ALA A 406 14.25 -32.30 -10.03
C ALA A 406 14.76 -31.13 -9.18
N VAL A 407 14.31 -31.00 -7.93
CA VAL A 407 14.78 -29.94 -7.03
C VAL A 407 16.29 -30.01 -6.79
N LYS A 408 16.83 -31.21 -6.53
CA LYS A 408 18.28 -31.41 -6.38
C LYS A 408 19.05 -31.09 -7.67
N ARG A 409 18.51 -31.46 -8.84
CA ARG A 409 19.10 -31.05 -10.13
C ARG A 409 19.10 -29.52 -10.28
N MET A 410 17.99 -28.85 -9.94
CA MET A 410 17.92 -27.38 -9.97
C MET A 410 19.01 -26.78 -9.11
N ALA A 411 19.08 -27.15 -7.83
CA ALA A 411 20.04 -26.61 -6.87
C ALA A 411 21.49 -26.85 -7.32
N LYS A 412 21.82 -28.08 -7.73
CA LYS A 412 23.15 -28.46 -8.20
C LYS A 412 23.61 -27.70 -9.44
N HIS A 413 22.71 -27.51 -10.40
CA HIS A 413 23.05 -26.95 -11.71
C HIS A 413 22.70 -25.46 -11.85
N ILE A 414 22.15 -24.79 -10.84
CA ILE A 414 21.69 -23.40 -10.96
C ILE A 414 22.81 -22.44 -11.39
N ALA A 415 24.04 -22.71 -10.98
CA ALA A 415 25.23 -21.94 -11.34
C ALA A 415 25.97 -22.46 -12.60
N ASP A 416 25.52 -23.56 -13.22
CA ASP A 416 26.15 -24.15 -14.41
C ASP A 416 25.78 -23.33 -15.67
N PRO A 417 26.75 -22.78 -16.44
CA PRO A 417 26.47 -22.05 -17.68
C PRO A 417 25.59 -22.81 -18.70
N LYS A 418 25.60 -24.14 -18.67
CA LYS A 418 24.80 -24.99 -19.57
C LYS A 418 23.35 -25.17 -19.12
N TYR A 419 23.05 -24.86 -17.85
CA TYR A 419 21.72 -24.98 -17.29
C TYR A 419 20.94 -23.67 -17.50
N SER A 420 20.11 -23.66 -18.54
CA SER A 420 19.36 -22.49 -19.00
C SER A 420 18.16 -22.17 -18.11
N LEU A 421 17.69 -20.91 -18.15
CA LEU A 421 16.46 -20.50 -17.46
C LEU A 421 15.24 -21.30 -17.93
N ARG A 422 15.19 -21.72 -19.20
CA ARG A 422 14.12 -22.58 -19.72
C ARG A 422 14.10 -23.96 -19.03
N GLN A 423 15.27 -24.56 -18.81
CA GLN A 423 15.36 -25.85 -18.10
C GLN A 423 14.99 -25.66 -16.63
N PHE A 424 15.49 -24.59 -16.00
CA PHE A 424 15.11 -24.23 -14.64
C PHE A 424 13.58 -24.05 -14.48
N HIS A 425 12.94 -23.27 -15.35
CA HIS A 425 11.48 -23.09 -15.33
C HIS A 425 10.72 -24.42 -15.51
N LYS A 426 11.22 -25.32 -16.37
CA LYS A 426 10.61 -26.65 -16.51
C LYS A 426 10.68 -27.43 -15.19
N ASP A 427 11.84 -27.42 -14.55
CA ASP A 427 12.05 -28.13 -13.30
C ASP A 427 11.29 -27.48 -12.12
N VAL A 428 11.01 -26.17 -12.14
CA VAL A 428 10.14 -25.49 -11.14
C VAL A 428 8.75 -26.15 -11.03
N SER A 429 8.26 -26.82 -12.08
CA SER A 429 7.01 -27.60 -12.01
C SER A 429 7.09 -28.82 -11.08
N SER A 430 8.25 -29.10 -10.45
CA SER A 430 8.43 -30.15 -9.44
C SER A 430 7.73 -29.86 -8.11
N PHE A 431 7.33 -28.61 -7.87
CA PHE A 431 6.66 -28.18 -6.66
C PHE A 431 5.14 -28.28 -6.83
N PRO A 432 4.44 -29.22 -6.14
CA PRO A 432 3.00 -29.36 -6.26
C PRO A 432 2.24 -28.11 -5.78
N GLU A 433 2.79 -27.33 -4.86
CA GLU A 433 2.14 -26.14 -4.31
C GLU A 433 1.88 -25.06 -5.38
N LEU A 434 2.67 -25.00 -6.45
CA LEU A 434 2.46 -24.04 -7.54
C LEU A 434 1.15 -24.25 -8.31
N SER A 435 0.59 -25.45 -8.24
CA SER A 435 -0.69 -25.74 -8.86
C SER A 435 -1.88 -25.19 -8.07
N LEU A 436 -1.68 -24.75 -6.82
CA LEU A 436 -2.72 -24.11 -6.00
C LEU A 436 -3.18 -22.78 -6.59
N TYR A 437 -2.31 -22.07 -7.33
CA TYR A 437 -2.68 -20.83 -8.05
C TYR A 437 -3.68 -21.05 -9.20
N LEU A 438 -4.03 -22.30 -9.53
CA LEU A 438 -5.05 -22.63 -10.55
C LEU A 438 -6.48 -22.63 -9.97
N LEU A 439 -6.63 -22.53 -8.65
CA LEU A 439 -7.91 -22.63 -7.96
C LEU A 439 -8.66 -21.31 -7.97
N GLU A 440 -9.94 -21.35 -8.32
CA GLU A 440 -10.81 -20.18 -8.37
C GLU A 440 -12.12 -20.48 -7.63
N ARG A 441 -12.69 -19.49 -6.92
CA ARG A 441 -14.00 -19.68 -6.30
C ARG A 441 -15.06 -19.26 -7.31
N ASP A 442 -15.97 -20.16 -7.65
CA ASP A 442 -17.16 -19.78 -8.40
C ASP A 442 -18.07 -18.98 -7.46
N GLU A 443 -18.23 -17.69 -7.76
CA GLU A 443 -19.01 -16.78 -6.95
C GLU A 443 -20.50 -17.17 -6.90
N LEU A 444 -21.02 -17.81 -7.95
CA LEU A 444 -22.44 -18.17 -8.04
C LEU A 444 -22.77 -19.40 -7.21
N SER A 445 -21.93 -20.43 -7.28
CA SER A 445 -22.17 -21.68 -6.55
C SER A 445 -21.50 -21.71 -5.18
N GLY A 446 -20.57 -20.79 -4.91
CA GLY A 446 -19.66 -20.84 -3.77
C GLY A 446 -18.67 -22.02 -3.82
N ALA A 447 -18.78 -22.87 -4.84
CA ALA A 447 -17.94 -24.05 -5.02
C ALA A 447 -16.55 -23.64 -5.49
N VAL A 448 -15.55 -24.40 -5.04
CA VAL A 448 -14.20 -24.26 -5.57
C VAL A 448 -14.22 -24.85 -6.97
N THR A 449 -14.08 -23.98 -7.97
CA THR A 449 -13.86 -24.39 -9.35
C THR A 449 -12.39 -24.22 -9.68
N ILE A 450 -11.99 -24.67 -10.86
CA ILE A 450 -10.60 -24.57 -11.30
C ILE A 450 -10.65 -23.81 -12.62
N PHE A 451 -9.71 -22.88 -12.79
CA PHE A 451 -9.65 -21.95 -13.91
C PHE A 451 -9.86 -22.65 -15.27
N SER A 452 -10.91 -22.28 -15.99
CA SER A 452 -11.16 -22.71 -17.37
C SER A 452 -10.80 -21.55 -18.28
N SER A 453 -10.05 -21.80 -19.35
CA SER A 453 -9.57 -20.78 -20.29
C SER A 453 -10.67 -19.94 -20.97
N ASN A 454 -11.94 -20.29 -20.76
CA ASN A 454 -13.10 -19.60 -21.33
C ASN A 454 -13.84 -18.70 -20.33
N THR A 455 -13.47 -18.70 -19.05
CA THR A 455 -14.09 -17.83 -18.03
C THR A 455 -13.33 -16.51 -17.96
N THR A 456 -14.05 -15.39 -18.08
CA THR A 456 -13.48 -14.04 -18.00
C THR A 456 -12.88 -13.81 -16.62
N LEU A 457 -11.58 -13.48 -16.59
CA LEU A 457 -10.66 -13.37 -15.44
C LEU A 457 -11.02 -12.30 -14.37
N GLU A 458 -12.27 -11.82 -14.33
CA GLU A 458 -12.60 -10.53 -13.72
C GLU A 458 -13.02 -10.56 -12.22
N SER A 459 -13.26 -11.71 -11.58
CA SER A 459 -13.96 -11.69 -10.27
C SER A 459 -13.31 -12.35 -9.05
N ALA A 460 -12.28 -13.20 -9.15
CA ALA A 460 -11.62 -13.71 -7.94
C ALA A 460 -10.62 -12.71 -7.33
N SER A 461 -11.08 -11.84 -6.44
CA SER A 461 -10.21 -10.90 -5.70
C SER A 461 -9.44 -11.59 -4.59
N LEU A 462 -8.11 -11.57 -4.66
CA LEU A 462 -7.23 -11.94 -3.54
C LEU A 462 -7.22 -10.84 -2.47
N SER A 463 -6.78 -11.15 -1.25
CA SER A 463 -6.60 -10.13 -0.21
C SER A 463 -5.60 -9.04 -0.61
N SER A 464 -4.72 -9.33 -1.59
CA SER A 464 -3.78 -8.38 -2.20
C SER A 464 -4.41 -7.44 -3.23
N GLY A 465 -5.66 -7.68 -3.65
CA GLY A 465 -6.33 -6.99 -4.75
C GLY A 465 -5.75 -7.33 -6.14
N ARG A 466 -4.99 -8.43 -6.26
CA ARG A 466 -4.43 -8.92 -7.52
C ARG A 466 -5.17 -10.17 -8.00
N SER A 467 -5.03 -10.48 -9.30
CA SER A 467 -5.52 -11.75 -9.83
C SER A 467 -4.63 -12.92 -9.39
N LEU A 468 -5.19 -14.12 -9.37
CA LEU A 468 -4.43 -15.37 -9.15
C LEU A 468 -3.30 -15.54 -10.17
N GLY A 469 -3.58 -15.21 -11.44
CA GLY A 469 -2.58 -15.23 -12.49
C GLY A 469 -1.40 -14.31 -12.20
N ASP A 470 -1.67 -13.10 -11.68
CA ASP A 470 -0.61 -12.16 -11.30
C ASP A 470 0.24 -12.70 -10.16
N GLU A 471 -0.37 -13.26 -9.11
CA GLU A 471 0.40 -13.87 -8.01
C GLU A 471 1.26 -15.03 -8.50
N PHE A 472 0.73 -15.91 -9.36
CA PHE A 472 1.52 -16.96 -9.98
C PHE A 472 2.72 -16.40 -10.75
N GLN A 473 2.51 -15.37 -11.59
CA GLN A 473 3.61 -14.75 -12.34
C GLN A 473 4.66 -14.13 -11.41
N ARG A 474 4.26 -13.56 -10.27
CA ARG A 474 5.19 -13.01 -9.28
C ARG A 474 6.00 -14.10 -8.59
N THR A 475 5.36 -15.20 -8.20
CA THR A 475 6.06 -16.36 -7.63
C THR A 475 7.09 -16.90 -8.64
N VAL A 476 6.73 -17.02 -9.92
CA VAL A 476 7.68 -17.36 -11.00
C VAL A 476 8.80 -16.31 -11.13
N GLY A 477 8.47 -15.03 -10.98
CA GLY A 477 9.45 -13.93 -10.94
C GLY A 477 10.44 -14.08 -9.80
N ALA A 478 10.00 -14.49 -8.61
CA ALA A 478 10.85 -14.76 -7.45
C ALA A 478 11.78 -15.96 -7.70
N PHE A 479 11.30 -17.04 -8.32
CA PHE A 479 12.14 -18.15 -8.78
C PHE A 479 13.23 -17.67 -9.74
N PHE A 480 12.89 -16.81 -10.70
CA PHE A 480 13.86 -16.29 -11.67
C PHE A 480 14.87 -15.34 -11.01
N ALA A 481 14.44 -14.57 -10.02
CA ALA A 481 15.34 -13.75 -9.21
C ALA A 481 16.37 -14.62 -8.48
N ILE A 482 15.98 -15.75 -7.89
CA ILE A 482 16.91 -16.73 -7.29
C ILE A 482 17.90 -17.23 -8.35
N TYR A 483 17.40 -17.68 -9.51
CA TYR A 483 18.24 -18.15 -10.61
C TYR A 483 19.29 -17.12 -11.03
N TRP A 484 18.91 -15.86 -11.22
CA TRP A 484 19.85 -14.81 -11.61
C TRP A 484 20.81 -14.41 -10.48
N MET A 485 20.35 -14.38 -9.23
CA MET A 485 21.19 -14.06 -8.07
C MET A 485 22.28 -15.13 -7.84
N MET A 486 21.96 -16.41 -8.06
CA MET A 486 22.95 -17.50 -7.98
C MET A 486 24.00 -17.45 -9.11
N ARG A 487 23.74 -16.64 -10.15
CA ARG A 487 24.54 -16.55 -11.39
C ARG A 487 25.20 -15.18 -11.59
N LEU A 488 25.33 -14.36 -10.54
CA LEU A 488 25.90 -13.01 -10.64
C LEU A 488 27.33 -12.95 -11.21
N HIS A 489 28.08 -14.05 -11.13
CA HIS A 489 29.45 -14.17 -11.65
C HIS A 489 29.51 -14.53 -13.14
N ILE A 490 28.37 -14.86 -13.77
CA ILE A 490 28.24 -15.18 -15.19
C ILE A 490 27.19 -14.26 -15.85
N ASP A 491 26.03 -14.77 -16.25
CA ASP A 491 24.97 -14.07 -16.97
C ASP A 491 23.86 -13.50 -16.05
N GLY A 492 23.91 -13.80 -14.75
CA GLY A 492 22.86 -13.44 -13.80
C GLY A 492 22.59 -11.94 -13.70
N LYS A 493 23.62 -11.09 -13.77
CA LYS A 493 23.43 -9.63 -13.77
C LYS A 493 22.60 -9.16 -14.97
N ALA A 494 22.91 -9.67 -16.16
CA ALA A 494 22.19 -9.32 -17.38
C ALA A 494 20.74 -9.81 -17.33
N GLY A 495 20.50 -11.03 -16.84
CA GLY A 495 19.15 -11.57 -16.65
C GLY A 495 18.34 -10.79 -15.62
N PHE A 496 18.95 -10.46 -14.47
CA PHE A 496 18.32 -9.65 -13.42
C PHE A 496 17.92 -8.26 -13.93
N VAL A 497 18.79 -7.61 -14.72
CA VAL A 497 18.55 -6.25 -15.23
C VAL A 497 17.62 -6.21 -16.43
N ASN A 498 17.78 -7.11 -17.40
CA ASN A 498 17.14 -7.00 -18.73
C ASN A 498 16.17 -8.13 -19.04
N GLY A 499 16.09 -9.16 -18.20
CA GLY A 499 15.32 -10.37 -18.48
C GLY A 499 15.93 -11.20 -19.59
N VAL A 500 15.07 -11.84 -20.38
CA VAL A 500 15.46 -12.80 -21.40
C VAL A 500 14.89 -12.53 -22.79
N ASP A 501 15.57 -13.05 -23.81
CA ASP A 501 15.10 -13.07 -25.19
C ASP A 501 14.07 -14.19 -25.45
N LYS A 502 13.65 -14.34 -26.72
CA LYS A 502 12.69 -15.39 -27.12
C LYS A 502 13.23 -16.81 -26.93
N GLN A 503 14.55 -16.95 -26.86
CA GLN A 503 15.26 -18.20 -26.63
C GLN A 503 15.57 -18.42 -25.14
N TRP A 504 15.01 -17.60 -24.24
CA TRP A 504 15.21 -17.66 -22.80
C TRP A 504 16.66 -17.44 -22.38
N LYS A 505 17.46 -16.75 -23.21
CA LYS A 505 18.82 -16.34 -22.87
C LYS A 505 18.81 -14.93 -22.29
N ALA A 506 19.67 -14.69 -21.30
CA ALA A 506 19.82 -13.38 -20.68
C ALA A 506 20.18 -12.31 -21.74
N VAL A 507 19.46 -11.18 -21.72
CA VAL A 507 19.73 -10.07 -22.64
C VAL A 507 20.94 -9.29 -22.14
N THR A 508 22.09 -9.48 -22.79
CA THR A 508 23.37 -8.88 -22.38
C THR A 508 23.53 -7.41 -22.74
N LYS A 509 22.67 -6.88 -23.63
CA LYS A 509 22.70 -5.49 -24.05
C LYS A 509 21.44 -4.78 -23.61
N THR A 510 21.59 -3.93 -22.60
CA THR A 510 20.54 -3.02 -22.16
C THR A 510 20.08 -2.14 -23.33
N PRO A 511 18.76 -1.98 -23.58
CA PRO A 511 18.25 -1.13 -24.63
C PRO A 511 18.87 0.28 -24.60
N LYS A 512 19.21 0.83 -25.77
CA LYS A 512 19.89 2.14 -25.86
C LYS A 512 19.10 3.27 -25.22
N ASP A 513 17.79 3.14 -25.09
CA ASP A 513 16.92 4.20 -24.57
C ASP A 513 16.52 3.99 -23.10
N ASP A 514 17.05 2.97 -22.41
CA ASP A 514 16.68 2.65 -21.01
C ASP A 514 17.79 3.06 -20.01
N GLU A 515 17.84 4.35 -19.69
CA GLU A 515 18.83 4.91 -18.76
C GLU A 515 18.71 4.37 -17.33
N LYS A 516 17.52 3.96 -16.89
CA LYS A 516 17.32 3.38 -15.56
C LYS A 516 18.02 2.03 -15.46
N ARG A 517 17.80 1.12 -16.42
CA ARG A 517 18.47 -0.19 -16.47
C ARG A 517 19.99 -0.05 -16.55
N LYS A 518 20.50 0.85 -17.41
CA LYS A 518 21.94 1.11 -17.51
C LYS A 518 22.54 1.62 -16.20
N THR A 519 21.84 2.56 -15.56
CA THR A 519 22.26 3.11 -14.27
C THR A 519 22.27 2.02 -13.20
N PHE A 520 21.24 1.17 -13.16
CA PHE A 520 21.17 0.05 -12.23
C PHE A 520 22.31 -0.94 -12.48
N GLU A 521 22.50 -1.39 -13.72
CA GLU A 521 23.56 -2.33 -14.10
C GLU A 521 24.95 -1.85 -13.65
N ALA A 522 25.24 -0.57 -13.89
CA ALA A 522 26.53 0.04 -13.57
C ALA A 522 26.73 0.34 -12.08
N LYS A 523 25.68 0.75 -11.36
CA LYS A 523 25.80 1.31 -10.00
C LYS A 523 25.21 0.43 -8.89
N ALA A 524 24.51 -0.65 -9.21
CA ALA A 524 24.02 -1.60 -8.21
C ALA A 524 25.19 -2.26 -7.47
N GLN A 525 25.04 -2.42 -6.17
CA GLN A 525 26.05 -3.05 -5.32
C GLN A 525 25.97 -4.58 -5.39
N TRP A 526 26.31 -5.13 -6.56
CA TRP A 526 26.30 -6.58 -6.83
C TRP A 526 27.10 -7.40 -5.80
N LYS A 527 28.17 -6.81 -5.26
CA LYS A 527 28.99 -7.43 -4.20
C LYS A 527 28.19 -7.69 -2.91
N TYR A 528 27.23 -6.84 -2.57
CA TYR A 528 26.40 -7.03 -1.37
C TYR A 528 25.34 -8.10 -1.60
N LEU A 529 24.74 -8.17 -2.80
CA LEU A 529 23.87 -9.30 -3.19
C LEU A 529 24.63 -10.63 -3.11
N GLN A 530 25.84 -10.69 -3.64
CA GLN A 530 26.64 -11.90 -3.56
C GLN A 530 27.10 -12.21 -2.13
N LYS A 531 27.37 -11.19 -1.31
CA LYS A 531 27.72 -11.36 0.09
C LYS A 531 26.57 -11.98 0.87
N ILE A 532 25.33 -11.50 0.69
CA ILE A 532 24.19 -12.03 1.45
C ILE A 532 23.88 -13.50 1.08
N LEU A 533 24.08 -13.90 -0.18
CA LEU A 533 23.97 -15.31 -0.58
C LEU A 533 24.99 -16.19 0.16
N LYS A 534 26.22 -15.70 0.35
CA LYS A 534 27.24 -16.40 1.15
C LYS A 534 26.89 -16.43 2.62
N ASP A 535 26.49 -15.29 3.18
CA ASP A 535 26.11 -15.18 4.59
C ASP A 535 24.91 -16.09 4.91
N ALA A 536 23.99 -16.28 3.95
CA ALA A 536 22.85 -17.19 4.04
C ALA A 536 23.18 -18.68 3.87
N GLY A 537 24.45 -19.01 3.57
CA GLY A 537 24.89 -20.38 3.32
C GLY A 537 24.56 -20.94 1.94
N LEU A 538 24.01 -20.14 1.01
CA LEU A 538 23.62 -20.61 -0.33
C LEU A 538 24.85 -20.81 -1.24
N LEU A 539 25.92 -20.06 -1.00
CA LEU A 539 27.18 -20.11 -1.74
C LEU A 539 28.37 -20.29 -0.79
N LYS A 540 29.26 -21.23 -1.11
CA LYS A 540 30.56 -21.43 -0.45
C LYS A 540 31.69 -21.00 -1.39
N VAL A 541 32.70 -20.32 -0.87
CA VAL A 541 33.89 -19.95 -1.65
C VAL A 541 34.87 -21.12 -1.59
N THR A 542 35.07 -21.81 -2.71
CA THR A 542 35.91 -23.02 -2.79
C THR A 542 37.32 -22.77 -3.32
N GLY A 543 37.52 -21.62 -3.97
CA GLY A 543 38.77 -21.30 -4.64
C GLY A 543 38.82 -19.85 -5.09
N GLY A 544 40.01 -19.44 -5.53
CA GLY A 544 40.34 -18.06 -5.82
C GLY A 544 41.61 -17.68 -5.06
N GLY A 545 42.77 -17.95 -5.66
CA GLY A 545 44.02 -17.37 -5.16
C GLY A 545 43.95 -15.84 -5.19
N LEU A 546 44.96 -15.16 -4.63
CA LEU A 546 45.01 -13.70 -4.50
C LEU A 546 44.71 -12.93 -5.81
N PHE A 547 44.91 -13.56 -6.96
CA PHE A 547 44.71 -12.99 -8.30
C PHE A 547 43.63 -13.68 -9.16
N ALA A 548 43.03 -14.78 -8.68
CA ALA A 548 42.02 -15.51 -9.45
C ALA A 548 40.61 -15.07 -9.06
N THR A 549 39.68 -15.03 -10.02
CA THR A 549 38.26 -14.81 -9.74
C THR A 549 37.77 -15.88 -8.76
N PRO A 550 37.09 -15.51 -7.67
CA PRO A 550 36.58 -16.48 -6.71
C PRO A 550 35.64 -17.46 -7.40
N THR A 551 35.84 -18.74 -7.12
CA THR A 551 34.93 -19.82 -7.53
C THR A 551 33.94 -20.08 -6.42
N TYR A 552 32.69 -20.31 -6.81
CA TYR A 552 31.59 -20.54 -5.88
C TYR A 552 31.05 -21.95 -6.06
N GLU A 553 30.85 -22.64 -4.95
CA GLU A 553 30.08 -23.87 -4.86
C GLU A 553 28.71 -23.56 -4.29
N VAL A 554 27.68 -24.23 -4.81
CA VAL A 554 26.30 -24.07 -4.38
C VAL A 554 26.03 -25.05 -3.24
N ASP A 555 25.40 -24.59 -2.16
CA ASP A 555 24.87 -25.49 -1.15
C ASP A 555 23.51 -26.03 -1.60
N GLU A 556 23.47 -27.30 -2.03
CA GLU A 556 22.30 -27.90 -2.65
C GLU A 556 21.09 -27.93 -1.70
N GLN A 557 21.30 -28.24 -0.42
CA GLN A 557 20.24 -28.32 0.59
C GLN A 557 19.65 -26.94 0.87
N ARG A 558 20.51 -25.95 1.10
CA ARG A 558 20.08 -24.57 1.40
C ARG A 558 19.33 -23.93 0.24
N VAL A 559 19.79 -24.15 -0.99
CA VAL A 559 19.08 -23.66 -2.18
C VAL A 559 17.75 -24.37 -2.38
N ALA A 560 17.70 -25.69 -2.15
CA ALA A 560 16.45 -26.45 -2.24
C ALA A 560 15.41 -25.94 -1.23
N ALA A 561 15.82 -25.59 0.00
CA ALA A 561 14.96 -24.97 1.01
C ALA A 561 14.40 -23.61 0.56
N LEU A 562 15.24 -22.74 -0.02
CA LEU A 562 14.80 -21.45 -0.56
C LEU A 562 13.80 -21.61 -1.72
N LEU A 563 14.05 -22.57 -2.62
CA LEU A 563 13.16 -22.88 -3.73
C LEU A 563 11.82 -23.43 -3.23
N ALA A 564 11.84 -24.32 -2.23
CA ALA A 564 10.64 -24.86 -1.60
C ALA A 564 9.81 -23.74 -0.95
N LEU A 565 10.43 -22.91 -0.11
CA LEU A 565 9.78 -21.74 0.49
C LEU A 565 9.16 -20.84 -0.57
N THR A 566 9.89 -20.54 -1.65
CA THR A 566 9.37 -19.68 -2.73
C THR A 566 8.11 -20.26 -3.36
N ALA A 567 8.02 -21.60 -3.51
CA ALA A 567 6.86 -22.27 -4.09
C ALA A 567 5.56 -22.05 -3.30
N PHE A 568 5.66 -21.98 -1.97
CA PHE A 568 4.48 -21.96 -1.10
C PHE A 568 4.29 -20.68 -0.28
N HIS A 569 5.27 -19.76 -0.21
CA HIS A 569 5.17 -18.63 0.72
C HIS A 569 3.92 -17.75 0.52
N ASP A 570 3.51 -17.59 -0.74
CA ASP A 570 2.42 -16.69 -1.12
C ASP A 570 1.06 -17.36 -1.30
N ILE A 571 0.96 -18.69 -1.15
CA ILE A 571 -0.32 -19.39 -1.36
C ILE A 571 -1.37 -18.98 -0.32
N MET A 572 -0.95 -18.53 0.87
CA MET A 572 -1.86 -18.06 1.92
C MET A 572 -2.45 -16.66 1.63
N LYS A 573 -2.07 -16.00 0.54
CA LYS A 573 -2.79 -14.80 0.05
C LYS A 573 -4.14 -15.18 -0.59
N MET A 574 -4.33 -16.45 -0.91
CA MET A 574 -5.58 -17.01 -1.42
C MET A 574 -6.53 -17.28 -0.25
N SER A 575 -7.60 -16.48 -0.14
CA SER A 575 -8.58 -16.60 0.95
C SER A 575 -9.18 -18.00 1.09
N LEU A 576 -9.31 -18.73 -0.03
CA LEU A 576 -9.81 -20.11 -0.06
C LEU A 576 -8.89 -21.10 0.68
N LEU A 577 -7.59 -20.79 0.81
CA LEU A 577 -6.57 -21.66 1.40
C LEU A 577 -6.26 -21.32 2.87
N LEU A 578 -6.86 -20.25 3.40
CA LEU A 578 -6.60 -19.82 4.77
C LEU A 578 -7.05 -20.89 5.78
N PRO A 579 -6.23 -21.21 6.79
CA PRO A 579 -6.57 -22.18 7.82
C PRO A 579 -7.46 -21.59 8.91
N GLU A 580 -8.26 -22.45 9.53
CA GLU A 580 -8.92 -22.22 10.81
C GLU A 580 -8.11 -22.81 11.96
N VAL A 581 -8.00 -22.06 13.06
CA VAL A 581 -7.31 -22.54 14.27
C VAL A 581 -8.09 -23.69 14.89
N GLN A 582 -7.49 -24.88 14.93
CA GLN A 582 -8.08 -26.04 15.57
C GLN A 582 -8.07 -25.92 17.11
N PRO A 583 -9.05 -26.52 17.82
CA PRO A 583 -9.18 -26.40 19.27
C PRO A 583 -7.91 -26.71 20.07
N GLN A 584 -7.14 -27.71 19.64
CA GLN A 584 -5.91 -28.15 20.30
C GLN A 584 -4.72 -27.19 20.14
N HIS A 585 -4.80 -26.21 19.24
CA HIS A 585 -3.74 -25.22 18.98
C HIS A 585 -4.14 -23.80 19.41
N ALA A 586 -5.33 -23.61 19.99
CA ALA A 586 -5.81 -22.31 20.41
C ALA A 586 -5.30 -21.92 21.82
N PRO A 587 -4.99 -20.63 22.05
CA PRO A 587 -4.89 -19.57 21.06
C PRO A 587 -3.60 -19.68 20.22
N TYR A 588 -3.66 -19.29 18.95
CA TYR A 588 -2.49 -19.23 18.08
C TYR A 588 -2.27 -17.80 17.58
N HIS A 589 -1.16 -17.15 17.94
CA HIS A 589 -0.86 -15.75 17.57
C HIS A 589 -2.02 -14.76 17.85
N GLY A 590 -2.81 -15.01 18.89
CA GLY A 590 -3.99 -14.20 19.25
C GLY A 590 -5.31 -14.63 18.62
N TYR A 591 -5.31 -15.62 17.72
CA TYR A 591 -6.52 -16.20 17.13
C TYR A 591 -7.09 -17.31 18.03
N ALA A 592 -8.40 -17.28 18.26
CA ALA A 592 -9.13 -18.31 19.02
C ALA A 592 -9.47 -19.53 18.16
N ALA A 593 -9.87 -20.64 18.78
CA ALA A 593 -10.33 -21.84 18.07
C ALA A 593 -11.51 -21.51 17.14
N GLY A 594 -11.47 -22.02 15.91
CA GLY A 594 -12.46 -21.76 14.85
C GLY A 594 -12.24 -20.46 14.09
N ASN A 595 -11.35 -19.57 14.53
CA ASN A 595 -11.04 -18.35 13.77
C ASN A 595 -10.23 -18.70 12.53
N THR A 596 -10.63 -18.17 11.37
CA THR A 596 -9.77 -18.14 10.18
C THR A 596 -8.59 -17.20 10.42
N ILE A 597 -7.37 -17.65 10.16
CA ILE A 597 -6.17 -16.83 10.24
C ILE A 597 -6.09 -15.95 8.98
N GLY A 598 -6.47 -14.68 9.09
CA GLY A 598 -6.47 -13.74 7.96
C GLY A 598 -5.08 -13.21 7.56
N ASP A 599 -4.13 -13.24 8.50
CA ASP A 599 -2.74 -12.86 8.24
C ASP A 599 -1.98 -14.00 7.56
N HIS A 600 -1.58 -13.81 6.32
CA HIS A 600 -0.95 -14.84 5.49
C HIS A 600 0.34 -15.45 6.07
N ASP A 601 1.20 -14.65 6.72
CA ASP A 601 2.43 -15.14 7.36
C ASP A 601 2.11 -16.04 8.56
N SER A 602 1.16 -15.62 9.41
CA SER A 602 0.66 -16.42 10.53
C SER A 602 -0.06 -17.68 10.05
N ALA A 603 -0.83 -17.59 8.97
CA ALA A 603 -1.52 -18.74 8.36
C ALA A 603 -0.52 -19.77 7.84
N LEU A 604 0.53 -19.33 7.16
CA LEU A 604 1.58 -20.21 6.66
C LEU A 604 2.37 -20.84 7.81
N SER A 605 2.73 -20.06 8.83
CA SER A 605 3.39 -20.57 10.04
C SER A 605 2.57 -21.68 10.70
N TYR A 606 1.26 -21.45 10.85
CA TYR A 606 0.34 -22.43 11.43
C TYR A 606 0.33 -23.75 10.67
N ILE A 607 0.29 -23.71 9.34
CA ILE A 607 0.35 -24.91 8.50
C ILE A 607 1.70 -25.61 8.64
N MET A 608 2.82 -24.88 8.62
CA MET A 608 4.15 -25.49 8.74
C MET A 608 4.38 -26.15 10.10
N GLU A 609 3.94 -25.53 11.19
CA GLU A 609 4.14 -26.04 12.55
C GLU A 609 3.24 -27.23 12.86
N HIS A 610 1.96 -27.17 12.47
CA HIS A 610 0.96 -28.15 12.92
C HIS A 610 0.52 -29.12 11.83
N TYR A 611 0.64 -28.75 10.55
CA TYR A 611 0.16 -29.52 9.41
C TYR A 611 1.17 -29.58 8.26
N PRO A 612 2.46 -29.88 8.51
CA PRO A 612 3.48 -29.87 7.47
C PRO A 612 3.15 -30.81 6.30
N GLY A 613 2.34 -31.86 6.55
CA GLY A 613 1.81 -32.76 5.52
C GLY A 613 1.02 -32.08 4.38
N MET A 614 0.50 -30.87 4.60
CA MET A 614 -0.20 -30.07 3.59
C MET A 614 0.74 -29.27 2.69
N LEU A 615 2.03 -29.23 3.01
CA LEU A 615 3.08 -28.58 2.22
C LEU A 615 4.16 -29.61 1.91
N PRO A 616 3.97 -30.48 0.90
CA PRO A 616 4.92 -31.55 0.57
C PRO A 616 6.38 -31.08 0.48
N SER A 617 6.61 -29.90 -0.08
CA SER A 617 7.94 -29.31 -0.27
C SER A 617 8.56 -28.82 1.02
N PHE A 618 7.77 -28.52 2.06
CA PHE A 618 8.27 -28.21 3.41
C PHE A 618 8.45 -29.49 4.24
N ARG A 619 7.47 -30.40 4.21
CA ARG A 619 7.47 -31.66 4.98
C ARG A 619 8.76 -32.45 4.80
N ASP A 620 9.23 -32.53 3.56
CA ASP A 620 10.33 -33.40 3.16
C ASP A 620 11.71 -32.70 3.25
N LEU A 621 11.78 -31.46 3.74
CA LEU A 621 13.04 -30.79 4.06
C LEU A 621 13.73 -31.42 5.28
N ASP A 622 15.05 -31.27 5.35
CA ASP A 622 15.83 -31.59 6.54
C ASP A 622 15.46 -30.63 7.70
N GLU A 623 15.56 -31.09 8.95
CA GLU A 623 15.06 -30.34 10.13
C GLU A 623 15.74 -28.99 10.33
N ASP A 624 17.03 -28.85 10.00
CA ASP A 624 17.71 -27.56 10.06
C ASP A 624 17.16 -26.59 9.00
N GLU A 625 16.86 -27.08 7.80
CA GLU A 625 16.27 -26.25 6.74
C GLU A 625 14.80 -25.90 7.03
N LYS A 626 14.03 -26.82 7.62
CA LYS A 626 12.68 -26.51 8.13
C LYS A 626 12.73 -25.39 9.16
N ARG A 627 13.70 -25.42 10.08
CA ARG A 627 13.87 -24.37 11.09
C ARG A 627 14.15 -23.02 10.44
N SER A 628 15.04 -22.97 9.46
CA SER A 628 15.36 -21.74 8.73
C SER A 628 14.19 -21.22 7.91
N VAL A 629 13.42 -22.11 7.28
CA VAL A 629 12.20 -21.76 6.54
C VAL A 629 11.10 -21.27 7.48
N LEU A 630 10.86 -21.94 8.61
CA LEU A 630 9.91 -21.49 9.63
C LEU A 630 10.33 -20.13 10.21
N PHE A 631 11.62 -19.93 10.45
CA PHE A 631 12.17 -18.65 10.89
C PHE A 631 11.82 -17.51 9.89
N THR A 632 11.70 -17.80 8.58
CA THR A 632 11.34 -16.74 7.64
C THR A 632 9.94 -16.16 7.83
N GLN A 633 9.07 -16.87 8.53
CA GLN A 633 7.71 -16.43 8.85
C GLN A 633 7.62 -15.71 10.19
N CYS A 634 8.73 -15.57 10.92
CA CYS A 634 8.73 -14.82 12.15
C CYS A 634 8.45 -13.34 11.87
N ASN A 635 7.54 -12.75 12.64
CA ASN A 635 7.35 -11.31 12.60
C ASN A 635 8.49 -10.64 13.36
N LEU A 636 9.57 -10.28 12.64
CA LEU A 636 10.69 -9.54 13.20
C LEU A 636 10.28 -8.17 13.77
N ARG A 637 9.07 -7.68 13.44
CA ARG A 637 8.58 -6.33 13.74
C ARG A 637 9.62 -5.26 13.38
N PHE A 638 10.38 -5.55 12.34
CA PHE A 638 11.53 -4.76 11.91
C PHE A 638 11.15 -3.94 10.68
N ASN A 639 11.04 -2.63 10.86
CA ASN A 639 10.91 -1.75 9.70
C ASN A 639 12.30 -1.40 9.16
N HIS A 640 12.64 -2.04 8.05
CA HIS A 640 13.93 -1.87 7.40
C HIS A 640 14.16 -0.43 6.90
N GLY A 641 13.11 0.25 6.46
CA GLY A 641 13.16 1.64 6.02
C GLY A 641 13.57 2.60 7.14
N TRP A 642 13.02 2.40 8.34
CA TRP A 642 13.39 3.17 9.53
C TRP A 642 14.89 3.08 9.80
N PHE A 643 15.44 1.85 9.77
CA PHE A 643 16.87 1.62 9.98
C PHE A 643 17.75 2.26 8.91
N VAL A 644 17.45 2.00 7.63
CA VAL A 644 18.27 2.47 6.50
C VAL A 644 18.29 4.00 6.38
N GLN A 645 17.19 4.65 6.71
CA GLN A 645 17.06 6.10 6.66
C GLN A 645 17.43 6.77 7.99
N ALA A 646 17.78 5.99 9.01
CA ALA A 646 18.07 6.46 10.37
C ALA A 646 16.95 7.32 10.99
N GLU A 647 15.71 7.02 10.63
CA GLU A 647 14.51 7.81 10.97
C GLU A 647 14.06 7.60 12.43
N ALA A 648 14.09 6.35 12.89
CA ALA A 648 13.66 5.97 14.23
C ALA A 648 14.83 5.94 15.25
N PRO A 649 14.59 6.02 16.56
CA PRO A 649 15.61 5.72 17.55
C PRO A 649 15.93 4.20 17.61
N PRO A 650 17.12 3.79 18.06
CA PRO A 650 17.53 2.39 18.18
C PRO A 650 16.47 1.43 18.75
N GLY A 651 15.81 1.81 19.85
CA GLY A 651 14.82 0.96 20.51
C GLY A 651 13.59 0.70 19.64
N ALA A 652 13.09 1.74 18.95
CA ALA A 652 11.99 1.61 18.01
C ALA A 652 12.36 0.79 16.77
N MET A 653 13.64 0.81 16.35
CA MET A 653 14.11 0.03 15.21
C MET A 653 14.33 -1.44 15.54
N LEU A 654 14.98 -1.75 16.66
CA LEU A 654 15.68 -3.01 16.83
C LEU A 654 15.28 -3.81 18.07
N THR A 655 14.59 -3.25 19.06
CA THR A 655 14.32 -3.99 20.32
C THR A 655 13.40 -5.19 20.08
N SER A 656 12.30 -5.04 19.34
CA SER A 656 11.44 -6.19 19.01
C SER A 656 12.17 -7.21 18.12
N CYS A 657 12.94 -6.74 17.13
CA CYS A 657 13.75 -7.60 16.27
C CYS A 657 14.77 -8.41 17.08
N ARG A 658 15.48 -7.76 18.01
CA ARG A 658 16.43 -8.40 18.94
C ARG A 658 15.72 -9.44 19.81
N ALA A 659 14.57 -9.10 20.39
CA ALA A 659 13.81 -10.01 21.23
C ALA A 659 13.40 -11.27 20.44
N THR A 660 12.92 -11.12 19.20
CA THR A 660 12.58 -12.25 18.32
C THR A 660 13.81 -13.10 18.00
N LEU A 661 14.93 -12.48 17.65
CA LEU A 661 16.17 -13.18 17.30
C LEU A 661 16.80 -13.94 18.48
N LEU A 662 16.67 -13.41 19.70
CA LEU A 662 17.15 -14.07 20.91
C LEU A 662 16.17 -15.13 21.44
N GLY A 663 14.85 -14.89 21.31
CA GLY A 663 13.81 -15.76 21.85
C GLY A 663 13.60 -17.06 21.08
N ALA A 664 13.85 -17.07 19.77
CA ALA A 664 13.64 -18.23 18.89
C ALA A 664 14.73 -19.34 19.04
N GLY A 665 15.19 -19.63 20.26
CA GLY A 665 16.30 -20.57 20.51
C GLY A 665 17.67 -20.05 20.04
N GLY A 666 17.76 -18.75 19.75
CA GLY A 666 18.94 -18.11 19.16
C GLY A 666 19.01 -18.30 17.65
N ALA A 667 18.48 -17.35 16.88
CA ALA A 667 18.55 -17.40 15.43
C ALA A 667 20.02 -17.41 14.94
N HIS A 668 20.37 -18.36 14.08
CA HIS A 668 21.71 -18.36 13.50
C HIS A 668 21.85 -17.19 12.51
N LYS A 669 23.04 -16.60 12.44
CA LYS A 669 23.35 -15.51 11.50
C LYS A 669 22.99 -15.89 10.04
N ALA A 670 23.15 -17.16 9.69
CA ALA A 670 22.79 -17.68 8.37
C ALA A 670 21.28 -17.71 8.12
N ASP A 671 20.45 -17.87 9.15
CA ASP A 671 18.98 -17.85 9.03
C ASP A 671 18.46 -16.42 8.86
N VAL A 672 19.05 -15.46 9.58
CA VAL A 672 18.77 -14.03 9.38
C VAL A 672 19.14 -13.61 7.96
N ALA A 673 20.29 -14.04 7.46
CA ALA A 673 20.68 -13.77 6.07
C ALA A 673 19.76 -14.48 5.07
N PHE A 674 19.33 -15.71 5.36
CA PHE A 674 18.37 -16.47 4.54
C PHE A 674 17.01 -15.77 4.45
N TYR A 675 16.47 -15.27 5.57
CA TYR A 675 15.27 -14.43 5.59
C TYR A 675 15.40 -13.23 4.64
N PHE A 676 16.52 -12.52 4.67
CA PHE A 676 16.73 -11.38 3.78
C PHE A 676 16.93 -11.77 2.32
N VAL A 677 17.51 -12.94 2.02
CA VAL A 677 17.55 -13.45 0.64
C VAL A 677 16.13 -13.73 0.15
N HIS A 678 15.31 -14.42 0.94
CA HIS A 678 13.91 -14.68 0.60
C HIS A 678 13.15 -13.36 0.34
N TRP A 679 13.23 -12.40 1.26
CA TRP A 679 12.62 -11.07 1.11
C TRP A 679 13.07 -10.34 -0.15
N LEU A 680 14.38 -10.37 -0.46
CA LEU A 680 14.90 -9.79 -1.69
C LEU A 680 14.32 -10.46 -2.93
N THR A 681 14.22 -11.79 -2.95
CA THR A 681 13.74 -12.53 -4.11
C THR A 681 12.24 -12.39 -4.33
N ASP A 682 11.44 -12.35 -3.26
CA ASP A 682 10.01 -12.03 -3.37
C ASP A 682 9.80 -10.60 -3.91
N LEU A 683 10.49 -9.62 -3.33
CA LEU A 683 10.38 -8.23 -3.79
C LEU A 683 10.89 -8.05 -5.23
N ALA A 684 11.92 -8.80 -5.65
CA ALA A 684 12.39 -8.82 -7.03
C ALA A 684 11.32 -9.35 -7.99
N GLY A 685 10.54 -10.35 -7.56
CA GLY A 685 9.41 -10.96 -8.27
C GLY A 685 8.09 -10.19 -8.15
N ALA A 686 8.04 -9.06 -7.45
CA ALA A 686 6.78 -8.35 -7.15
C ALA A 686 6.01 -7.82 -8.37
N GLU A 687 6.64 -7.79 -9.56
CA GLU A 687 6.02 -7.45 -10.84
C GLU A 687 5.68 -8.73 -11.61
N ALA A 688 4.45 -8.83 -12.13
CA ALA A 688 3.93 -9.99 -12.86
C ALA A 688 4.51 -10.11 -14.30
N THR A 689 5.79 -9.81 -14.47
CA THR A 689 6.51 -9.72 -15.75
C THR A 689 7.83 -10.49 -15.68
N PRO A 690 7.82 -11.78 -15.27
CA PRO A 690 9.03 -12.53 -14.93
C PRO A 690 10.07 -12.60 -16.07
N LEU A 691 9.68 -12.48 -17.34
CA LEU A 691 10.62 -12.51 -18.47
C LEU A 691 11.36 -11.19 -18.73
N PHE A 692 11.03 -10.10 -18.04
CA PHE A 692 11.63 -8.76 -18.20
C PHE A 692 12.71 -8.42 -17.15
N GLY A 693 13.11 -9.40 -16.34
CA GLY A 693 14.05 -9.20 -15.24
C GLY A 693 13.33 -8.79 -13.95
N CYS A 694 14.09 -8.34 -12.96
CA CYS A 694 13.57 -7.93 -11.66
C CYS A 694 13.08 -6.47 -11.70
N GLU A 695 12.02 -6.20 -12.47
CA GLU A 695 11.57 -4.85 -12.82
C GLU A 695 11.30 -3.96 -11.59
N LYS A 696 10.83 -4.55 -10.49
CA LYS A 696 10.60 -3.84 -9.23
C LYS A 696 11.84 -3.08 -8.80
N PHE A 697 12.99 -3.77 -8.72
CA PHE A 697 14.25 -3.14 -8.31
C PHE A 697 14.84 -2.25 -9.39
N VAL A 698 14.78 -2.72 -10.64
CA VAL A 698 15.55 -2.10 -11.71
C VAL A 698 14.92 -0.79 -12.19
N THR A 699 13.58 -0.71 -12.21
CA THR A 699 12.86 0.41 -12.84
C THR A 699 12.00 1.23 -11.88
N LYS A 700 11.54 0.62 -10.77
CA LYS A 700 10.57 1.21 -9.84
C LYS A 700 11.14 1.52 -8.45
N PHE A 701 12.22 0.87 -8.03
CA PHE A 701 12.82 1.08 -6.72
C PHE A 701 14.01 2.04 -6.80
N PRO A 702 14.11 3.06 -5.93
CA PRO A 702 15.26 3.96 -5.94
C PRO A 702 16.57 3.22 -5.64
N LEU A 703 17.51 3.24 -6.59
CA LEU A 703 18.76 2.47 -6.49
C LEU A 703 19.61 2.83 -5.26
N ALA A 704 19.67 4.11 -4.88
CA ALA A 704 20.40 4.54 -3.69
C ALA A 704 19.81 3.93 -2.41
N VAL A 705 18.49 3.81 -2.36
CA VAL A 705 17.78 3.17 -1.25
C VAL A 705 18.10 1.68 -1.25
N LEU A 706 17.95 0.98 -2.38
CA LEU A 706 18.28 -0.46 -2.48
C LEU A 706 19.72 -0.75 -2.03
N ASN A 707 20.69 0.03 -2.49
CA ASN A 707 22.08 -0.15 -2.08
C ASN A 707 22.28 0.03 -0.57
N SER A 708 21.52 0.94 0.05
CA SER A 708 21.56 1.15 1.51
C SER A 708 20.88 0.01 2.28
N PHE A 709 19.79 -0.56 1.73
CA PHE A 709 19.18 -1.80 2.22
C PHE A 709 20.18 -2.97 2.17
N LEU A 710 20.77 -3.23 1.00
CA LEU A 710 21.77 -4.28 0.85
C LEU A 710 22.95 -4.12 1.81
N ARG A 711 23.40 -2.88 2.04
CA ARG A 711 24.48 -2.58 2.99
C ARG A 711 24.08 -2.90 4.44
N SER A 712 22.84 -2.58 4.82
CA SER A 712 22.37 -2.68 6.19
C SER A 712 22.21 -4.10 6.74
N PHE A 713 22.05 -5.12 5.88
CA PHE A 713 21.89 -6.51 6.33
C PHE A 713 23.05 -7.02 7.20
N GLU A 714 24.28 -6.58 6.90
CA GLU A 714 25.46 -6.91 7.70
C GLU A 714 25.36 -6.39 9.15
N PHE A 715 24.62 -5.31 9.36
CA PHE A 715 24.47 -4.67 10.66
C PHE A 715 23.29 -5.25 11.43
N VAL A 716 22.16 -5.51 10.76
CA VAL A 716 20.98 -6.09 11.42
C VAL A 716 21.33 -7.43 12.08
N GLY A 717 22.11 -8.29 11.40
CA GLY A 717 22.56 -9.56 11.98
C GLY A 717 23.49 -9.40 13.21
N GLN A 718 24.07 -8.23 13.46
CA GLN A 718 24.90 -7.98 14.65
C GLN A 718 24.08 -7.74 15.91
N VAL A 719 22.77 -7.52 15.79
CA VAL A 719 21.89 -7.29 16.94
C VAL A 719 21.78 -8.50 17.86
N VAL A 720 22.23 -9.68 17.43
CA VAL A 720 22.35 -10.87 18.28
C VAL A 720 23.53 -10.78 19.24
N THR A 721 24.61 -10.09 18.84
CA THR A 721 25.88 -10.04 19.59
C THR A 721 26.22 -8.66 20.16
N ARG A 722 25.54 -7.60 19.71
CA ARG A 722 25.79 -6.20 20.07
C ARG A 722 24.48 -5.52 20.45
N THR A 723 24.54 -4.45 21.24
CA THR A 723 23.32 -3.74 21.62
C THR A 723 22.70 -3.01 20.43
N GLU A 724 21.41 -2.70 20.51
CA GLU A 724 20.69 -1.94 19.48
C GLU A 724 21.40 -0.62 19.15
N THR A 725 21.84 0.09 20.19
CA THR A 725 22.53 1.38 20.06
C THR A 725 23.90 1.24 19.38
N GLU A 726 24.68 0.21 19.74
CA GLU A 726 25.98 -0.05 19.11
C GLU A 726 25.87 -0.40 17.63
N VAL A 727 24.83 -1.15 17.26
CA VAL A 727 24.55 -1.53 15.87
C VAL A 727 24.20 -0.29 15.06
N VAL A 728 23.27 0.55 15.55
CA VAL A 728 22.89 1.81 14.89
C VAL A 728 24.09 2.76 14.77
N GLU A 729 24.88 2.94 15.84
CA GLU A 729 26.06 3.80 15.80
C GLU A 729 27.07 3.35 14.74
N SER A 730 27.32 2.05 14.66
CA SER A 730 28.25 1.47 13.68
C SER A 730 27.74 1.66 12.26
N TYR A 731 26.44 1.48 12.05
CA TYR A 731 25.80 1.73 10.77
C TYR A 731 25.93 3.20 10.36
N LEU A 732 25.62 4.13 11.26
CA LEU A 732 25.71 5.58 11.02
C LEU A 732 27.12 6.02 10.60
N LYS A 733 28.16 5.53 11.29
CA LYS A 733 29.56 5.81 10.93
C LYS A 733 29.90 5.32 9.53
N VAL A 734 29.52 4.08 9.21
CA VAL A 734 29.77 3.52 7.87
C VAL A 734 28.99 4.26 6.79
N ARG A 735 27.74 4.65 7.05
CA ARG A 735 26.95 5.44 6.11
C ARG A 735 27.54 6.82 5.87
N TRP A 736 28.14 7.43 6.89
CA TRP A 736 28.88 8.68 6.74
C TRP A 736 30.11 8.50 5.85
N ASP A 737 30.94 7.50 6.15
CA ASP A 737 32.20 7.25 5.44
C ASP A 737 31.99 6.83 3.98
N GLU A 738 30.94 6.03 3.72
CA GLU A 738 30.56 5.57 2.38
C GLU A 738 29.63 6.56 1.64
N ASN A 739 29.35 7.75 2.19
CA ASN A 739 28.45 8.71 1.54
C ASN A 739 29.04 9.21 0.23
N VAL A 740 28.20 9.31 -0.80
CA VAL A 740 28.58 9.87 -2.11
C VAL A 740 27.72 11.11 -2.37
N PRO A 741 28.33 12.29 -2.54
CA PRO A 741 29.78 12.57 -2.49
C PRO A 741 30.36 12.52 -1.05
N PRO A 742 31.67 12.28 -0.87
CA PRO A 742 32.27 12.14 0.47
C PRO A 742 31.98 13.32 1.40
N LEU A 743 31.65 13.06 2.67
CA LEU A 743 31.31 14.09 3.67
C LEU A 743 32.53 14.58 4.48
N GLY A 744 33.68 13.93 4.33
CA GLY A 744 34.87 14.18 5.14
C GLY A 744 34.89 13.31 6.40
N ARG A 745 35.66 13.71 7.41
CA ARG A 745 35.77 12.95 8.67
C ARG A 745 34.42 12.90 9.39
N SER A 746 34.10 11.76 10.00
CA SER A 746 32.92 11.61 10.87
C SER A 746 32.85 12.74 11.89
N PRO A 747 31.66 13.33 12.12
CA PRO A 747 31.50 14.42 13.06
C PRO A 747 31.79 13.94 14.49
N LYS A 748 32.19 14.88 15.36
CA LYS A 748 32.41 14.68 16.79
C LYS A 748 31.63 15.73 17.58
N GLY A 749 31.43 15.46 18.87
CA GLY A 749 30.75 16.36 19.80
C GLY A 749 29.23 16.20 19.79
N PRO A 750 28.50 17.10 20.48
CA PRO A 750 27.09 16.92 20.82
C PRO A 750 26.13 16.74 19.64
N GLY A 751 26.44 17.32 18.47
CA GLY A 751 25.60 17.21 17.27
C GLY A 751 25.97 16.06 16.33
N ALA A 752 26.90 15.18 16.69
CA ALA A 752 27.44 14.19 15.77
C ALA A 752 26.40 13.15 15.33
N ILE A 753 25.63 12.59 16.27
CA ILE A 753 24.54 11.65 15.95
C ILE A 753 23.47 12.30 15.08
N ALA A 754 23.01 13.50 15.42
CA ALA A 754 22.02 14.22 14.61
C ALA A 754 22.50 14.43 13.17
N LYS A 755 23.76 14.89 12.96
CA LYS A 755 24.33 15.03 11.61
C LYS A 755 24.38 13.73 10.84
N MET A 756 24.80 12.63 11.47
CA MET A 756 24.86 11.32 10.80
C MET A 756 23.47 10.80 10.43
N ARG A 757 22.48 10.96 11.31
CA ARG A 757 21.09 10.59 11.03
C ARG A 757 20.50 11.44 9.90
N LEU A 758 20.63 12.77 9.99
CA LEU A 758 20.16 13.70 8.95
C LEU A 758 20.81 13.45 7.58
N ALA A 759 22.09 13.05 7.54
CA ALA A 759 22.74 12.64 6.31
C ALA A 759 22.07 11.41 5.69
N CYS A 760 21.71 10.41 6.49
CA CYS A 760 20.98 9.23 6.02
C CYS A 760 19.56 9.60 5.55
N MET A 761 18.84 10.42 6.32
CA MET A 761 17.47 10.85 6.02
C MET A 761 17.40 11.67 4.72
N ALA A 762 18.35 12.58 4.49
CA ALA A 762 18.39 13.45 3.31
C ALA A 762 18.96 12.77 2.05
N GLN A 763 19.58 11.59 2.18
CA GLN A 763 20.14 10.78 1.09
C GLN A 763 21.02 11.60 0.12
N ALA A 764 20.55 11.84 -1.10
CA ALA A 764 21.27 12.55 -2.14
C ALA A 764 21.61 14.01 -1.78
N ASN A 765 20.90 14.60 -0.80
CA ASN A 765 21.14 15.97 -0.33
C ASN A 765 21.79 16.02 1.07
N SER A 766 22.55 14.98 1.45
CA SER A 766 23.19 14.90 2.77
C SER A 766 24.08 16.10 3.09
N ARG A 767 24.89 16.59 2.13
CA ARG A 767 25.70 17.82 2.31
C ARG A 767 24.84 19.08 2.54
N GLY A 768 23.69 19.17 1.88
CA GLY A 768 22.75 20.28 2.09
C GLY A 768 22.20 20.25 3.50
N ALA A 769 21.76 19.07 3.96
CA ALA A 769 21.21 18.88 5.29
C ALA A 769 22.23 19.18 6.41
N ILE A 770 23.49 18.78 6.23
CA ILE A 770 24.55 19.05 7.23
C ILE A 770 24.84 20.56 7.33
N ARG A 771 24.95 21.26 6.19
CA ARG A 771 25.13 22.72 6.20
C ARG A 771 23.94 23.43 6.83
N ALA A 772 22.73 23.03 6.41
CA ALA A 772 21.50 23.56 6.96
C ALA A 772 21.41 23.37 8.49
N PHE A 773 21.87 22.23 9.02
CA PHE A 773 21.96 21.98 10.46
C PHE A 773 22.98 22.90 11.16
N ASP A 774 24.12 23.18 10.52
CA ASP A 774 25.13 24.09 11.06
C ASP A 774 24.64 25.55 11.08
N ASP A 775 23.83 25.93 10.10
CA ASP A 775 23.23 27.26 9.95
C ASP A 775 21.99 27.48 10.85
N LEU A 776 21.51 26.46 11.57
CA LEU A 776 20.40 26.59 12.52
C LEU A 776 20.76 27.52 13.69
N SER A 777 19.71 28.05 14.33
CA SER A 777 19.83 28.68 15.65
C SER A 777 20.47 27.71 16.64
N LYS A 778 21.11 28.24 17.68
CA LYS A 778 21.76 27.41 18.70
C LYS A 778 20.72 26.51 19.39
N GLU A 779 19.52 27.04 19.58
CA GLU A 779 18.38 26.41 20.24
C GLU A 779 17.81 25.27 19.39
N ASP A 780 17.54 25.49 18.09
CA ASP A 780 17.08 24.44 17.16
C ASP A 780 18.10 23.32 17.05
N ARG A 781 19.39 23.69 16.90
CA ARG A 781 20.48 22.74 16.81
C ARG A 781 20.63 21.91 18.07
N GLN A 782 20.43 22.50 19.25
CA GLN A 782 20.46 21.79 20.53
C GLN A 782 19.31 20.78 20.62
N VAL A 783 18.07 21.18 20.30
CA VAL A 783 16.92 20.27 20.32
C VAL A 783 17.15 19.06 19.44
N LEU A 784 17.56 19.26 18.18
CA LEU A 784 17.83 18.14 17.27
C LEU A 784 18.99 17.26 17.77
N SER A 785 20.05 17.87 18.33
CA SER A 785 21.20 17.12 18.87
C SER A 785 20.81 16.21 20.03
N VAL A 786 19.93 16.68 20.91
CA VAL A 786 19.47 15.95 22.09
C VAL A 786 18.47 14.87 21.70
N GLU A 787 17.40 15.24 21.00
CA GLU A 787 16.29 14.32 20.73
C GLU A 787 16.67 13.22 19.74
N MET A 788 17.50 13.51 18.72
CA MET A 788 18.00 12.48 17.81
C MET A 788 19.08 11.57 18.43
N ALA A 789 19.64 11.94 19.58
CA ALA A 789 20.61 11.12 20.32
C ALA A 789 19.96 10.18 21.36
N ARG A 790 18.67 10.35 21.68
CA ARG A 790 17.96 9.45 22.58
C ARG A 790 17.77 8.08 21.92
N THR A 791 18.06 7.02 22.67
CA THR A 791 18.12 5.65 22.13
C THR A 791 16.79 4.94 22.16
N GLY A 792 15.94 5.24 23.15
CA GLY A 792 14.72 4.46 23.43
C GLY A 792 15.02 3.06 23.96
N CYS A 793 16.24 2.83 24.45
CA CYS A 793 16.67 1.58 25.07
C CYS A 793 17.09 1.86 26.52
N ALA A 794 16.62 1.05 27.47
CA ALA A 794 17.08 1.12 28.86
C ALA A 794 18.61 1.02 28.93
N GLU A 795 19.23 1.92 29.70
CA GLU A 795 20.67 1.88 30.04
C GLU A 795 21.63 1.91 28.84
N GLN A 796 21.16 2.22 27.63
CA GLN A 796 22.02 2.37 26.46
C GLN A 796 22.14 3.84 26.06
N SER A 797 23.36 4.24 25.75
CA SER A 797 23.68 5.53 25.13
C SER A 797 24.68 5.33 23.99
N PHE A 798 24.64 6.23 23.00
CA PHE A 798 25.72 6.30 22.02
C PHE A 798 27.02 6.71 22.72
N SER A 799 28.16 6.45 22.06
CA SER A 799 29.49 6.83 22.56
C SER A 799 29.51 8.27 23.06
N ALA A 800 29.98 8.48 24.30
CA ALA A 800 29.94 9.78 24.98
C ALA A 800 30.56 10.94 24.17
N ALA A 801 31.52 10.66 23.29
CA ALA A 801 32.13 11.65 22.40
C ALA A 801 31.23 12.15 21.25
N LEU A 802 30.06 11.54 21.04
CA LEU A 802 29.15 11.78 19.91
C LEU A 802 27.81 12.40 20.32
N VAL A 803 27.54 12.54 21.62
CA VAL A 803 26.25 12.96 22.16
C VAL A 803 26.37 14.10 23.16
N PRO A 804 25.29 14.86 23.41
CA PRO A 804 25.26 15.84 24.49
C PRO A 804 25.50 15.17 25.85
N GLY A 805 26.19 15.87 26.75
CA GLY A 805 26.53 15.35 28.08
C GLY A 805 25.30 14.96 28.91
N GLU A 806 24.20 15.70 28.76
CA GLU A 806 22.91 15.41 29.41
C GLU A 806 22.31 14.07 28.96
N VAL A 807 22.45 13.70 27.68
CA VAL A 807 21.96 12.42 27.14
C VAL A 807 22.87 11.27 27.56
N ALA A 808 24.19 11.50 27.61
CA ALA A 808 25.15 10.48 28.02
C ALA A 808 25.05 10.13 29.50
N GLY A 809 24.85 11.13 30.37
CA GLY A 809 24.89 10.96 31.82
C GLY A 809 23.57 10.51 32.45
N GLN A 810 22.43 10.78 31.80
CA GLN A 810 21.10 10.49 32.33
C GLN A 810 20.18 9.95 31.22
N PRO A 811 20.20 8.62 30.97
CA PRO A 811 19.26 8.00 30.03
C PRO A 811 17.82 8.27 30.47
N ALA A 812 17.06 8.97 29.63
CA ALA A 812 15.67 9.33 29.88
C ALA A 812 14.91 9.43 28.55
N GLY A 813 13.59 9.27 28.60
CA GLY A 813 12.74 9.25 27.40
C GLY A 813 11.29 9.70 27.67
N PRO A 814 10.33 9.38 26.80
CA PRO A 814 10.46 8.51 25.63
C PRO A 814 11.38 9.08 24.55
N ALA A 815 11.94 8.22 23.72
CA ALA A 815 12.59 8.63 22.46
C ALA A 815 11.54 8.78 21.34
N PHE A 816 11.74 9.71 20.42
CA PHE A 816 10.75 9.98 19.37
C PHE A 816 11.15 9.39 18.01
N LEU A 817 10.24 8.63 17.40
CA LEU A 817 10.23 8.32 15.97
C LEU A 817 9.42 9.42 15.27
N VAL A 818 10.09 10.29 14.51
CA VAL A 818 9.37 11.27 13.66
C VAL A 818 9.11 10.64 12.29
N TYR A 819 7.94 10.04 12.14
CA TYR A 819 7.56 9.28 10.96
C TYR A 819 7.25 10.19 9.76
N TYR A 820 7.84 9.86 8.62
CA TYR A 820 8.02 10.65 7.40
C TYR A 820 9.09 11.75 7.45
N GLY A 821 9.96 11.75 8.46
CA GLY A 821 11.11 12.66 8.53
C GLY A 821 11.99 12.67 7.26
N PRO A 822 12.42 11.51 6.73
CA PRO A 822 13.21 11.43 5.50
C PRO A 822 12.47 11.99 4.29
N ALA A 823 11.19 11.63 4.11
CA ALA A 823 10.37 12.14 3.00
C ALA A 823 10.21 13.66 3.08
N PHE A 824 9.99 14.20 4.29
CA PHE A 824 9.91 15.63 4.54
C PHE A 824 11.21 16.35 4.17
N LEU A 825 12.39 15.78 4.45
CA LEU A 825 13.66 16.40 4.04
C LEU A 825 13.93 16.25 2.53
N GLN A 826 13.64 15.08 1.95
CA GLN A 826 13.91 14.77 0.54
C GLN A 826 13.02 15.54 -0.44
N ALA A 827 11.80 15.92 -0.04
CA ALA A 827 10.90 16.73 -0.87
C ALA A 827 11.35 18.20 -1.03
N SER A 828 12.43 18.61 -0.35
CA SER A 828 12.79 20.02 -0.19
C SER A 828 13.86 20.46 -1.17
N PRO A 829 13.70 21.64 -1.79
CA PRO A 829 14.81 22.32 -2.44
C PRO A 829 15.96 22.56 -1.44
N PRO A 830 17.23 22.51 -1.86
CA PRO A 830 18.37 22.73 -0.97
C PRO A 830 18.31 24.02 -0.14
N LYS A 831 17.73 25.09 -0.70
CA LYS A 831 17.56 26.40 -0.05
C LYS A 831 16.55 26.42 1.10
N GLU A 832 15.65 25.42 1.17
CA GLU A 832 14.59 25.33 2.18
C GLU A 832 14.94 24.38 3.33
N LEU A 833 16.07 23.68 3.25
CA LEU A 833 16.45 22.67 4.24
C LEU A 833 16.61 23.25 5.64
N ALA A 834 17.20 24.43 5.80
CA ALA A 834 17.38 25.05 7.13
C ALA A 834 16.03 25.32 7.79
N ALA A 835 15.07 25.89 7.04
CA ALA A 835 13.72 26.12 7.53
C ALA A 835 13.00 24.82 7.91
N ARG A 836 13.12 23.76 7.09
CA ARG A 836 12.53 22.47 7.44
C ARG A 836 13.18 21.79 8.64
N LEU A 837 14.49 21.95 8.83
CA LEU A 837 15.15 21.45 10.04
C LEU A 837 14.71 22.24 11.27
N ALA A 838 14.49 23.55 11.17
CA ALA A 838 13.91 24.37 12.23
C ALA A 838 12.48 23.90 12.59
N MET A 839 11.66 23.60 11.57
CA MET A 839 10.33 23.00 11.79
C MET A 839 10.41 21.62 12.43
N LEU A 840 11.37 20.78 12.02
CA LEU A 840 11.57 19.48 12.65
C LEU A 840 11.98 19.63 14.12
N ALA A 841 12.83 20.61 14.44
CA ALA A 841 13.17 20.96 15.82
C ALA A 841 11.92 21.38 16.61
N GLU A 842 11.03 22.17 16.00
CA GLU A 842 9.75 22.54 16.62
C GLU A 842 8.88 21.31 16.91
N VAL A 843 8.72 20.39 15.95
CA VAL A 843 7.99 19.13 16.17
C VAL A 843 8.55 18.36 17.37
N TYR A 844 9.87 18.29 17.51
CA TYR A 844 10.52 17.66 18.66
C TYR A 844 10.25 18.39 19.99
N ARG A 845 10.24 19.73 20.00
CA ARG A 845 9.88 20.51 21.20
C ARG A 845 8.44 20.24 21.61
N THR A 846 7.51 20.36 20.67
CA THR A 846 6.09 20.16 20.92
C THR A 846 5.83 18.72 21.39
N ALA A 847 6.49 17.73 20.79
CA ALA A 847 6.42 16.35 21.27
C ALA A 847 6.98 16.20 22.70
N ARG A 848 8.09 16.87 23.03
CA ARG A 848 8.65 16.84 24.39
C ARG A 848 7.75 17.49 25.43
N LEU A 849 6.92 18.46 25.05
CA LEU A 849 5.90 19.04 25.93
C LEU A 849 4.76 18.06 26.20
N LEU A 850 4.31 17.31 25.19
CA LEU A 850 3.30 16.25 25.34
C LEU A 850 3.82 15.03 26.11
N TRP A 851 5.09 14.70 25.94
CA TRP A 851 5.76 13.59 26.64
C TRP A 851 7.03 14.07 27.34
N PRO A 852 6.90 14.65 28.57
CA PRO A 852 8.04 15.09 29.36
C PRO A 852 9.06 13.98 29.58
N CYS A 853 10.33 14.38 29.68
CA CYS A 853 11.41 13.42 29.82
C CYS A 853 11.41 12.80 31.22
N THR A 854 11.37 11.46 31.30
CA THR A 854 11.44 10.71 32.57
C THR A 854 12.47 9.59 32.47
N PRO A 855 13.11 9.19 33.59
CA PRO A 855 13.99 8.01 33.62
C PRO A 855 13.25 6.73 33.20
N GLY A 856 12.00 6.56 33.65
CA GLY A 856 11.18 5.40 33.29
C GLY A 856 10.85 5.32 31.79
N GLY A 857 10.83 6.46 31.10
CA GLY A 857 10.65 6.52 29.64
C GLY A 857 11.89 6.16 28.83
N ALA A 858 13.05 5.88 29.44
CA ALA A 858 14.28 5.60 28.70
C ALA A 858 14.18 4.38 27.76
N ALA A 859 13.34 3.40 28.11
CA ALA A 859 13.10 2.19 27.34
C ALA A 859 11.85 2.25 26.43
N SER A 860 11.22 3.43 26.33
CA SER A 860 10.01 3.60 25.53
C SER A 860 10.25 4.56 24.36
N ASN A 861 9.34 4.47 23.38
CA ASN A 861 9.34 5.32 22.22
C ASN A 861 7.92 5.76 21.87
N VAL A 862 7.83 6.92 21.23
CA VAL A 862 6.58 7.54 20.75
C VAL A 862 6.72 7.86 19.28
N SER A 863 5.68 7.55 18.49
CA SER A 863 5.62 7.84 17.06
C SER A 863 4.93 9.18 16.82
N VAL A 864 5.67 10.12 16.22
CA VAL A 864 5.18 11.44 15.84
C VAL A 864 5.04 11.49 14.32
N ARG A 865 3.80 11.50 13.82
CA ARG A 865 3.51 11.45 12.39
C ARG A 865 3.45 12.85 11.79
N ILE A 866 4.30 13.09 10.77
CA ILE A 866 4.38 14.37 10.06
C ILE A 866 3.99 14.27 8.58
N ASP A 867 3.20 13.25 8.20
CA ASP A 867 2.88 13.01 6.78
C ASP A 867 2.20 14.19 6.09
N MET A 868 1.41 14.98 6.81
CA MET A 868 0.78 16.17 6.23
C MET A 868 1.76 17.29 5.89
N LEU A 869 2.96 17.31 6.48
CA LEU A 869 3.99 18.30 6.16
C LEU A 869 4.82 17.92 4.92
N ARG A 870 4.88 16.63 4.57
CA ARG A 870 5.86 16.12 3.58
C ARG A 870 5.75 16.78 2.19
N SER A 871 4.53 17.09 1.77
CA SER A 871 4.21 17.63 0.43
C SER A 871 3.89 19.13 0.43
N VAL A 872 3.94 19.80 1.58
CA VAL A 872 3.62 21.23 1.69
C VAL A 872 4.92 22.03 1.57
N SER A 873 4.89 23.17 0.86
CA SER A 873 6.07 24.04 0.75
C SER A 873 6.32 24.78 2.07
N VAL A 874 7.57 25.14 2.38
CA VAL A 874 7.87 25.92 3.62
C VAL A 874 7.08 27.22 3.63
N LYS A 875 6.95 27.87 2.47
CA LYS A 875 6.18 29.09 2.32
C LYS A 875 4.73 28.88 2.76
N ASP A 876 4.07 27.83 2.28
CA ASP A 876 2.65 27.58 2.60
C ASP A 876 2.44 27.15 4.06
N ILE A 877 3.47 26.61 4.72
CA ILE A 877 3.42 26.28 6.14
C ILE A 877 3.51 27.56 6.98
N VAL A 878 4.37 28.50 6.60
CA VAL A 878 4.58 29.77 7.32
C VAL A 878 3.50 30.82 6.99
N SER A 879 3.04 30.87 5.74
CA SER A 879 2.20 31.95 5.23
C SER A 879 0.70 31.62 5.22
N SER A 880 0.28 30.45 5.70
CA SER A 880 -1.13 30.12 5.73
C SER A 880 -1.85 30.88 6.85
N ASP A 881 -3.08 31.31 6.58
CA ASP A 881 -4.04 31.70 7.64
C ASP A 881 -4.37 30.51 8.57
N ASP A 882 -3.98 29.31 8.15
CA ASP A 882 -3.99 28.08 8.93
C ASP A 882 -2.75 27.99 9.82
N PHE A 883 -2.90 27.32 10.96
CA PHE A 883 -1.80 26.97 11.85
C PHE A 883 -1.66 25.45 11.96
N TRP A 884 -0.46 25.00 12.32
CA TRP A 884 -0.15 23.59 12.49
C TRP A 884 -0.10 23.26 13.98
N ILE A 885 -0.73 22.15 14.36
CA ILE A 885 -0.75 21.67 15.73
C ILE A 885 -0.23 20.25 15.79
N LEU A 886 0.33 19.87 16.94
CA LEU A 886 0.64 18.48 17.23
C LEU A 886 -0.42 17.95 18.19
N VAL A 887 -1.17 16.94 17.75
CA VAL A 887 -2.26 16.33 18.51
C VAL A 887 -1.80 14.98 19.04
N ARG A 888 -1.87 14.79 20.35
CA ARG A 888 -1.73 13.47 20.97
C ARG A 888 -2.99 12.66 20.68
N HIS A 889 -2.83 11.52 20.00
CA HIS A 889 -3.95 10.62 19.69
C HIS A 889 -4.07 9.49 20.71
N ASN A 890 -2.95 9.01 21.25
CA ASN A 890 -2.88 8.06 22.36
C ASN A 890 -1.51 8.19 23.07
N ASP A 891 -1.20 7.29 24.00
CA ASP A 891 0.06 7.32 24.77
C ASP A 891 1.33 7.08 23.93
N ALA A 892 1.18 6.44 22.77
CA ALA A 892 2.28 6.04 21.91
C ALA A 892 2.37 6.84 20.60
N GLU A 893 1.37 7.67 20.27
CA GLU A 893 1.27 8.30 18.97
C GLU A 893 0.75 9.75 18.99
N ALA A 894 1.34 10.57 18.12
CA ALA A 894 0.99 11.96 17.86
C ALA A 894 0.91 12.24 16.35
N PHE A 895 0.09 13.21 15.95
CA PHE A 895 -0.11 13.57 14.55
C PHE A 895 0.00 15.08 14.38
N VAL A 896 0.73 15.52 13.36
CA VAL A 896 0.71 16.93 12.95
C VAL A 896 -0.54 17.21 12.14
N GLU A 897 -1.37 18.11 12.65
CA GLU A 897 -2.64 18.50 12.06
C GLU A 897 -2.68 19.95 11.59
N LYS A 898 -3.33 20.21 10.45
CA LYS A 898 -3.60 21.56 9.97
C LYS A 898 -4.92 22.06 10.53
N ARG A 899 -4.95 23.25 11.13
CA ARG A 899 -6.17 23.88 11.65
C ARG A 899 -6.32 25.28 11.07
N VAL A 900 -7.57 25.63 10.74
CA VAL A 900 -7.90 26.99 10.29
C VAL A 900 -7.98 27.87 11.52
N ARG A 901 -7.34 29.05 11.51
CA ARG A 901 -7.52 30.03 12.58
C ARG A 901 -9.01 30.40 12.68
N PRO A 902 -9.66 30.27 13.85
CA PRO A 902 -11.04 30.71 14.00
C PRO A 902 -11.15 32.18 13.60
N ALA A 903 -12.23 32.56 12.91
CA ALA A 903 -12.50 33.97 12.63
C ALA A 903 -12.48 34.76 13.95
N ALA A 904 -11.83 35.93 13.95
CA ALA A 904 -11.71 36.77 15.13
C ALA A 904 -13.11 37.02 15.74
N GLY A 905 -13.37 36.46 16.93
CA GLY A 905 -14.66 36.55 17.62
C GLY A 905 -15.31 35.21 18.03
N ALA A 906 -14.83 34.06 17.52
CA ALA A 906 -15.29 32.75 17.98
C ALA A 906 -14.59 32.35 19.29
N GLY A 907 -15.09 32.85 20.43
CA GLY A 907 -14.59 32.53 21.76
C GLY A 907 -14.73 31.04 22.07
N GLY A 908 -13.62 30.37 22.38
CA GLY A 908 -13.62 28.94 22.73
C GLY A 908 -12.27 28.22 22.72
N TRP A 909 -11.16 28.88 22.39
CA TRP A 909 -9.83 28.27 22.44
C TRP A 909 -8.98 29.01 23.48
N GLU A 910 -8.75 28.37 24.63
CA GLU A 910 -7.58 28.69 25.45
C GLU A 910 -6.38 28.05 24.75
N VAL A 911 -5.55 28.89 24.12
CA VAL A 911 -4.23 28.49 23.64
C VAL A 911 -3.37 28.29 24.90
N LEU A 912 -2.98 27.05 25.18
CA LEU A 912 -2.07 26.70 26.28
C LEU A 912 -0.64 27.19 26.00
#